data_AF-A0A7C7SFT2-F1
#
_entry.id   AF-A0A7C7SFT2-F1
#
_cell.length_a   1.000
_cell.length_b   1.000
_cell.length_c   1.000
_cell.angle_alpha   90.00
_cell.angle_beta   90.00
_cell.angle_gamma   90.00
#
_symmetry.space_group_name_H-M   'P 1'
#
loop_
_entity.id
_entity.type
_entity.pdbx_description
1 polymer ?
#
loop_
_entity_poly.entity_id
_entity_poly.type
_entity_poly.pdbx_seq_one_letter_code
_entity_poly.pdbx_strand_id
1 'polypeptide(L)'
;TGMAKAEQMLGARLEPGGLYDPVNMPLLHHVNQALRAHVLFKRDVEYMVKEGQVVIVDEFTGRLMPGRRWSDGLHQAVEAKERVKIERENQTLATVTFQNYFRKYDKLSGMTGTADTEAPEFNKIYKLDVMVAPTNRVLVRLEEPDSIYRTEREKYDAIVEDIIDKQALGRPVLVGTVSIEKSERVAGLLKRRGVKHVVLNAKFHAHEAEIVAQAGRLATVTIATNMAGRGTDILLGGNAEYMSRQQALGEEVAERLAKEEAKFVDDDDHVYFYHLDHFYRVGRPDWERISAQFADQTATEHEKVVAAGGLHIIGTERHESRRIDNQLRGRAGRQGDPGSSRFYLSLEDDLMRIFGSDRLSGLMERLGMEEGVPIEAGMVTKAIERAQKQVEAQHFSVRKHLLEYDDVMNKQRENVYTLRRELLDGEVHVSDDEVVDSRTYLMTLAEDLVDQRVELHCGQDVDPEDWDIGALGVSVGEAAGLPPETIEGLDLANKNPDEMHDLLWNTVKARYEEKEQAVETEVLRRVERDVMLQIVDSQWKDHLYSLDHLKEGIGLRGYAQKDPLVEYKRESFSLFQAMKDRIDTEMVRYLWRLRPVVRDDGTAASAPVRRQRAPMTLNDPSTGASAFAGGGRRAAPRPARSGGDDAAVRTVRRDTPKVGRNEPCPCGSGKKYKKCHGA
;
A
#
# COMPACT_ATOMS: atom_id res chain seq x y z
N THR A 1 12.28 27.98 -26.46
CA THR A 1 11.25 27.02 -25.98
C THR A 1 10.99 27.25 -24.50
N GLY A 2 9.93 26.68 -23.91
CA GLY A 2 9.70 26.76 -22.46
C GLY A 2 10.87 26.20 -21.64
N MET A 3 11.50 25.12 -22.13
CA MET A 3 12.72 24.55 -21.55
C MET A 3 13.88 25.53 -21.50
N ALA A 4 14.26 26.14 -22.63
CA ALA A 4 15.39 27.07 -22.66
C ALA A 4 15.21 28.25 -21.68
N LYS A 5 13.95 28.67 -21.47
CA LYS A 5 13.62 29.71 -20.49
C LYS A 5 13.75 29.20 -19.05
N ALA A 6 13.33 27.97 -18.76
CA ALA A 6 13.51 27.35 -17.45
C ALA A 6 15.00 27.15 -17.14
N GLU A 7 15.78 26.67 -18.10
CA GLU A 7 17.24 26.51 -17.97
C GLU A 7 17.92 27.84 -17.69
N GLN A 8 17.57 28.90 -18.43
CA GLN A 8 18.10 30.24 -18.19
C GLN A 8 17.76 30.76 -16.78
N MET A 9 16.55 30.52 -16.29
CA MET A 9 16.14 30.95 -14.95
C MET A 9 16.82 30.17 -13.83
N LEU A 10 17.16 28.90 -14.10
CA LEU A 10 17.77 27.99 -13.14
C LEU A 10 19.30 27.89 -13.27
N GLY A 11 19.92 28.66 -14.16
CA GLY A 11 21.35 28.53 -14.48
C GLY A 11 22.30 28.60 -13.27
N ALA A 12 21.94 29.30 -12.20
CA ALA A 12 22.75 29.34 -10.96
C ALA A 12 22.60 28.11 -10.04
N ARG A 13 21.66 27.21 -10.35
CA ARG A 13 21.33 26.00 -9.59
C ARG A 13 21.41 24.73 -10.43
N LEU A 14 21.65 24.86 -11.73
CA LEU A 14 21.85 23.71 -12.60
C LEU A 14 23.30 23.25 -12.45
N GLU A 15 23.45 21.96 -12.18
CA GLU A 15 24.73 21.29 -12.33
C GLU A 15 25.07 21.20 -13.84
N PRO A 16 26.35 21.05 -14.20
CA PRO A 16 26.78 20.96 -15.60
C PRO A 16 25.96 19.93 -16.40
N GLY A 17 25.32 20.38 -17.48
CA GLY A 17 24.36 19.60 -18.26
C GLY A 17 23.07 20.39 -18.54
N GLY A 18 22.14 19.79 -19.30
CA GLY A 18 20.80 20.36 -19.52
C GLY A 18 19.82 20.00 -18.39
N LEU A 19 18.59 20.50 -18.45
CA LEU A 19 17.55 20.16 -17.44
C LEU A 19 17.19 18.66 -17.44
N TYR A 20 17.45 17.97 -18.56
CA TYR A 20 17.20 16.54 -18.75
C TYR A 20 18.39 15.65 -18.36
N ASP A 21 19.48 16.25 -17.91
CA ASP A 21 20.63 15.50 -17.39
C ASP A 21 20.23 14.79 -16.07
N PRO A 22 20.63 13.52 -15.85
CA PRO A 22 20.33 12.78 -14.62
C PRO A 22 20.58 13.54 -13.33
N VAL A 23 21.65 14.34 -13.26
CA VAL A 23 21.99 15.13 -12.07
C VAL A 23 20.95 16.22 -11.77
N ASN A 24 20.27 16.72 -12.80
CA ASN A 24 19.30 17.82 -12.73
C ASN A 24 17.83 17.32 -12.69
N MET A 25 17.58 16.00 -12.70
CA MET A 25 16.22 15.43 -12.69
C MET A 25 15.34 15.91 -11.52
N PRO A 26 15.84 16.08 -10.27
CA PRO A 26 15.04 16.66 -9.20
C PRO A 26 14.58 18.10 -9.49
N LEU A 27 15.42 18.91 -10.13
CA LEU A 27 15.08 20.28 -10.55
C LEU A 27 14.02 20.27 -11.66
N LEU A 28 14.16 19.38 -12.66
CA LEU A 28 13.15 19.20 -13.71
C LEU A 28 11.80 18.81 -13.11
N HIS A 29 11.80 17.89 -12.14
CA HIS A 29 10.60 17.49 -11.43
C HIS A 29 9.92 18.67 -10.72
N HIS A 30 10.69 19.43 -9.94
CA HIS A 30 10.16 20.62 -9.26
C HIS A 30 9.57 21.64 -10.22
N VAL A 31 10.19 21.86 -11.38
CA VAL A 31 9.65 22.75 -12.42
C VAL A 31 8.32 22.23 -12.95
N ASN A 32 8.21 20.93 -13.23
CA ASN A 32 6.98 20.31 -13.70
C ASN A 32 5.86 20.40 -12.64
N GLN A 33 6.15 20.09 -11.38
CA GLN A 33 5.17 20.20 -10.30
C GLN A 33 4.76 21.65 -10.05
N ALA A 34 5.69 22.61 -10.13
CA ALA A 34 5.36 24.04 -10.06
C ALA A 34 4.44 24.46 -11.21
N LEU A 35 4.71 24.04 -12.44
CA LEU A 35 3.85 24.34 -13.60
C LEU A 35 2.46 23.71 -13.44
N ARG A 36 2.37 22.44 -13.01
CA ARG A 36 1.10 21.76 -12.72
C ARG A 36 0.33 22.51 -11.63
N ALA A 37 0.97 22.84 -10.52
CA ALA A 37 0.39 23.61 -9.42
C ALA A 37 -0.12 24.98 -9.90
N HIS A 38 0.60 25.66 -10.78
CA HIS A 38 0.21 26.98 -11.28
C HIS A 38 -0.94 26.95 -12.30
N VAL A 39 -0.96 25.95 -13.19
CA VAL A 39 -1.88 25.93 -14.34
C VAL A 39 -3.11 25.06 -14.09
N LEU A 40 -2.94 23.89 -13.48
CA LEU A 40 -3.99 22.88 -13.35
C LEU A 40 -4.74 22.97 -12.02
N PHE A 41 -4.07 23.40 -10.95
CA PHE A 41 -4.67 23.48 -9.62
C PHE A 41 -5.01 24.92 -9.28
N LYS A 42 -6.29 25.23 -9.16
CA LYS A 42 -6.83 26.54 -8.86
C LYS A 42 -7.29 26.60 -7.41
N ARG A 43 -6.97 27.73 -6.80
CA ARG A 43 -7.46 28.07 -5.48
C ARG A 43 -8.98 28.22 -5.51
N ASP A 44 -9.62 27.77 -4.44
CA ASP A 44 -11.07 27.70 -4.22
C ASP A 44 -11.83 26.76 -5.18
N VAL A 45 -11.11 25.91 -5.93
CA VAL A 45 -11.67 24.83 -6.75
C VAL A 45 -11.09 23.49 -6.31
N GLU A 46 -9.82 23.21 -6.59
CA GLU A 46 -9.17 21.95 -6.19
C GLU A 46 -8.61 22.02 -4.76
N TYR A 47 -8.39 23.23 -4.22
CA TYR A 47 -7.94 23.44 -2.84
C TYR A 47 -8.30 24.80 -2.28
N MET A 48 -8.27 24.91 -0.95
CA MET A 48 -8.34 26.17 -0.23
C MET A 48 -7.13 26.35 0.68
N VAL A 49 -6.77 27.60 0.98
CA VAL A 49 -5.75 27.91 1.99
C VAL A 49 -6.47 28.31 3.29
N LYS A 50 -6.26 27.56 4.36
CA LYS A 50 -6.86 27.81 5.67
C LYS A 50 -5.81 27.69 6.77
N GLU A 51 -5.78 28.67 7.67
CA GLU A 51 -4.81 28.72 8.80
C GLU A 51 -3.34 28.57 8.35
N GLY A 52 -3.01 29.06 7.15
CA GLY A 52 -1.67 28.95 6.58
C GLY A 52 -1.31 27.56 6.06
N GLN A 53 -2.29 26.70 5.81
CA GLN A 53 -2.12 25.37 5.22
C GLN A 53 -3.00 25.18 3.98
N VAL A 54 -2.51 24.39 3.02
CA VAL A 54 -3.28 23.97 1.84
C VAL A 54 -4.18 22.80 2.24
N VAL A 55 -5.48 22.92 1.99
CA VAL A 55 -6.48 21.89 2.25
C VAL A 55 -7.18 21.54 0.94
N ILE A 56 -7.11 20.27 0.55
CA ILE A 56 -7.70 19.78 -0.69
C ILE A 56 -9.23 19.88 -0.60
N VAL A 57 -9.87 20.30 -1.68
CA VAL A 57 -11.32 20.29 -1.83
C VAL A 57 -11.70 19.07 -2.67
N ASP A 58 -12.67 18.29 -2.20
CA ASP A 58 -13.22 17.18 -2.94
C ASP A 58 -14.06 17.68 -4.12
N GLU A 59 -13.72 17.28 -5.34
CA GLU A 59 -14.33 17.78 -6.58
C GLU A 59 -15.82 17.46 -6.71
N PHE A 60 -16.30 16.38 -6.07
CA PHE A 60 -17.69 15.93 -6.19
C PHE A 60 -18.59 16.52 -5.10
N THR A 61 -18.05 16.72 -3.91
CA THR A 61 -18.82 17.12 -2.73
C THR A 61 -18.54 18.55 -2.28
N GLY A 62 -17.49 19.20 -2.80
CA GLY A 62 -17.01 20.51 -2.35
C GLY A 62 -16.51 20.52 -0.91
N ARG A 63 -16.34 19.34 -0.29
CA ARG A 63 -15.92 19.23 1.11
C ARG A 63 -14.42 19.38 1.22
N LEU A 64 -13.99 20.07 2.27
CA LEU A 64 -12.58 20.13 2.65
C LEU A 64 -12.12 18.78 3.17
N MET A 65 -10.96 18.33 2.70
CA MET A 65 -10.30 17.07 3.08
C MET A 65 -9.05 17.34 3.93
N PRO A 66 -9.20 17.77 5.20
CA PRO A 66 -8.06 18.01 6.08
C PRO A 66 -7.26 16.72 6.32
N GLY A 67 -5.94 16.83 6.31
CA GLY A 67 -5.02 15.70 6.47
C GLY A 67 -4.69 14.95 5.19
N ARG A 68 -5.37 15.23 4.07
CA ARG A 68 -4.98 14.71 2.74
C ARG A 68 -3.99 15.66 2.07
N ARG A 69 -2.96 15.08 1.45
CA ARG A 69 -1.94 15.78 0.67
C ARG A 69 -1.86 15.14 -0.71
N TRP A 70 -1.54 15.94 -1.73
CA TRP A 70 -1.13 15.36 -3.01
C TRP A 70 0.29 14.82 -2.87
N SER A 71 0.54 13.69 -3.50
CA SER A 71 1.86 13.05 -3.50
C SER A 71 2.82 13.80 -4.43
N ASP A 72 4.07 13.33 -4.45
CA ASP A 72 5.00 13.62 -5.53
C ASP A 72 5.36 15.11 -5.69
N GLY A 73 5.75 15.76 -4.58
CA GLY A 73 6.09 17.18 -4.55
C GLY A 73 4.98 18.16 -4.93
N LEU A 74 3.82 17.72 -5.45
CA LEU A 74 2.76 18.60 -5.95
C LEU A 74 2.14 19.43 -4.83
N HIS A 75 1.94 18.82 -3.66
CA HIS A 75 1.41 19.56 -2.51
C HIS A 75 2.39 20.63 -2.03
N GLN A 76 3.69 20.32 -2.03
CA GLN A 76 4.76 21.27 -1.74
C GLN A 76 4.83 22.38 -2.80
N ALA A 77 4.60 22.06 -4.07
CA ALA A 77 4.54 23.03 -5.15
C ALA A 77 3.33 23.97 -5.00
N VAL A 78 2.17 23.47 -4.60
CA VAL A 78 1.00 24.31 -4.27
C VAL A 78 1.24 25.12 -3.01
N GLU A 79 1.89 24.55 -1.99
CA GLU A 79 2.31 25.27 -0.77
C GLU A 79 3.26 26.43 -1.12
N ALA A 80 4.24 26.19 -1.99
CA ALA A 80 5.18 27.19 -2.48
C ALA A 80 4.49 28.27 -3.31
N LYS A 81 3.59 27.89 -4.22
CA LYS A 81 2.76 28.79 -5.04
C LYS A 81 1.96 29.75 -4.17
N GLU A 82 1.32 29.24 -3.12
CA GLU A 82 0.49 30.03 -2.20
C GLU A 82 1.30 30.71 -1.09
N ARG A 83 2.62 30.57 -1.09
CA ARG A 83 3.55 31.14 -0.11
C ARG A 83 3.22 30.75 1.34
N VAL A 84 2.75 29.52 1.53
CA VAL A 84 2.54 28.95 2.86
C VAL A 84 3.77 28.17 3.32
N LYS A 85 3.79 27.75 4.59
CA LYS A 85 4.88 26.93 5.11
C LYS A 85 4.89 25.60 4.35
N ILE A 86 6.00 25.33 3.66
CA ILE A 86 6.22 24.08 2.96
C ILE A 86 6.55 23.02 4.02
N GLU A 87 5.70 22.01 4.13
CA GLU A 87 5.98 20.87 5.02
C GLU A 87 6.89 19.86 4.31
N ARG A 88 7.61 19.05 5.10
CA ARG A 88 8.57 18.08 4.56
C ARG A 88 7.88 17.10 3.61
N GLU A 89 8.58 16.77 2.53
CA GLU A 89 8.13 15.76 1.58
C GLU A 89 8.18 14.36 2.22
N ASN A 90 7.21 13.52 1.84
CA ASN A 90 7.25 12.11 2.17
C ASN A 90 8.23 11.44 1.21
N GLN A 91 9.32 10.88 1.74
CA GLN A 91 10.33 10.18 0.96
C GLN A 91 10.13 8.67 1.07
N THR A 92 10.31 7.96 -0.05
CA THR A 92 10.34 6.50 -0.05
C THR A 92 11.57 6.00 0.71
N LEU A 93 11.35 5.28 1.82
CA LEU A 93 12.42 4.65 2.60
C LEU A 93 12.66 3.19 2.19
N ALA A 94 11.60 2.51 1.78
CA ALA A 94 11.64 1.14 1.28
C ALA A 94 10.41 0.89 0.42
N THR A 95 10.57 0.09 -0.63
CA THR A 95 9.47 -0.38 -1.49
C THR A 95 9.81 -1.75 -2.02
N VAL A 96 8.79 -2.59 -2.17
CA VAL A 96 8.86 -3.89 -2.83
C VAL A 96 7.50 -4.18 -3.45
N THR A 97 7.49 -4.69 -4.67
CA THR A 97 6.25 -5.16 -5.29
C THR A 97 5.86 -6.52 -4.71
N PHE A 98 4.57 -6.86 -4.71
CA PHE A 98 4.14 -8.20 -4.30
C PHE A 98 4.81 -9.29 -5.13
N GLN A 99 5.01 -9.03 -6.42
CA GLN A 99 5.70 -9.94 -7.34
C GLN A 99 7.10 -10.27 -6.83
N ASN A 100 7.95 -9.25 -6.64
CA ASN A 100 9.33 -9.48 -6.18
C ASN A 100 9.41 -9.90 -4.70
N TYR A 101 8.43 -9.52 -3.88
CA TYR A 101 8.33 -10.01 -2.51
C TYR A 101 8.10 -11.52 -2.46
N PHE A 102 7.10 -12.05 -3.17
CA PHE A 102 6.80 -13.48 -3.17
C PHE A 102 7.89 -14.32 -3.87
N ARG A 103 8.64 -13.74 -4.81
CA ARG A 103 9.79 -14.41 -5.45
C ARG A 103 10.96 -14.68 -4.50
N LYS A 104 10.99 -14.04 -3.31
CA LYS A 104 12.02 -14.29 -2.29
C LYS A 104 11.80 -15.57 -1.48
N TYR A 105 10.64 -16.20 -1.59
CA TYR A 105 10.36 -17.44 -0.89
C TYR A 105 10.94 -18.62 -1.66
N ASP A 106 11.73 -19.47 -0.99
CA ASP A 106 12.31 -20.69 -1.57
C ASP A 106 11.23 -21.64 -2.12
N LYS A 107 10.08 -21.67 -1.44
CA LYS A 107 8.90 -22.42 -1.85
C LYS A 107 7.68 -21.52 -1.83
N LEU A 108 7.11 -21.32 -3.02
CA LEU A 108 5.86 -20.58 -3.19
C LEU A 108 4.77 -21.52 -3.70
N SER A 109 3.60 -21.45 -3.06
CA SER A 109 2.39 -22.13 -3.51
C SER A 109 1.17 -21.24 -3.24
N GLY A 110 0.08 -21.53 -3.94
CA GLY A 110 -1.16 -20.77 -3.79
C GLY A 110 -2.37 -21.62 -4.15
N MET A 111 -3.53 -21.23 -3.61
CA MET A 111 -4.80 -21.86 -3.91
C MET A 111 -5.85 -20.80 -4.25
N THR A 112 -6.66 -21.08 -5.26
CA THR A 112 -7.80 -20.24 -5.66
C THR A 112 -8.70 -21.04 -6.59
N GLY A 113 -10.00 -20.77 -6.58
CA GLY A 113 -10.95 -21.41 -7.48
C GLY A 113 -10.91 -20.89 -8.93
N THR A 114 -10.07 -19.90 -9.24
CA THR A 114 -10.08 -19.19 -10.54
C THR A 114 -8.68 -18.85 -11.08
N ALA A 115 -7.69 -19.73 -10.88
CA ALA A 115 -6.33 -19.49 -11.37
C ALA A 115 -6.11 -19.80 -12.86
N ASP A 116 -6.91 -20.70 -13.44
CA ASP A 116 -6.63 -21.30 -14.75
C ASP A 116 -6.47 -20.27 -15.88
N THR A 117 -7.30 -19.22 -15.89
CA THR A 117 -7.21 -18.13 -16.88
C THR A 117 -5.91 -17.35 -16.80
N GLU A 118 -5.29 -17.29 -15.62
CA GLU A 118 -4.06 -16.54 -15.36
C GLU A 118 -2.82 -17.44 -15.32
N ALA A 119 -2.95 -18.73 -15.67
CA ALA A 119 -1.84 -19.68 -15.66
C ALA A 119 -0.59 -19.18 -16.42
N PRO A 120 -0.71 -18.54 -17.60
CA PRO A 120 0.45 -17.96 -18.28
C PRO A 120 1.14 -16.84 -17.47
N GLU A 121 0.37 -16.02 -16.74
CA GLU A 121 0.93 -14.96 -15.88
C GLU A 121 1.65 -15.56 -14.67
N PHE A 122 1.04 -16.55 -14.01
CA PHE A 122 1.64 -17.26 -12.88
C PHE A 122 2.97 -17.94 -13.25
N ASN A 123 3.00 -18.66 -14.38
CA ASN A 123 4.22 -19.30 -14.84
C ASN A 123 5.29 -18.26 -15.24
N LYS A 124 4.90 -17.19 -15.94
CA LYS A 124 5.85 -16.16 -16.38
C LYS A 124 6.51 -15.43 -15.21
N ILE A 125 5.73 -14.98 -14.23
CA ILE A 125 6.18 -14.14 -13.12
C ILE A 125 6.78 -14.97 -11.97
N TYR A 126 6.07 -16.02 -11.56
CA TYR A 126 6.38 -16.77 -10.34
C TYR A 126 6.94 -18.18 -10.59
N LYS A 127 7.01 -18.62 -11.85
CA LYS A 127 7.35 -20.01 -12.21
C LYS A 127 6.41 -21.04 -11.55
N LEU A 128 5.15 -20.64 -11.37
CA LEU A 128 4.11 -21.49 -10.81
C LEU A 128 3.25 -22.08 -11.91
N ASP A 129 3.13 -23.40 -11.90
CA ASP A 129 2.16 -24.12 -12.71
C ASP A 129 0.79 -24.11 -12.03
N VAL A 130 -0.26 -24.01 -12.82
CA VAL A 130 -1.64 -24.06 -12.34
C VAL A 130 -2.21 -25.43 -12.64
N MET A 131 -2.60 -26.15 -11.59
CA MET A 131 -3.24 -27.45 -11.67
C MET A 131 -4.70 -27.33 -11.26
N VAL A 132 -5.62 -27.69 -12.16
CA VAL A 132 -7.05 -27.70 -11.87
C VAL A 132 -7.39 -28.98 -11.11
N ALA A 133 -7.58 -28.85 -9.80
CA ALA A 133 -8.04 -29.97 -8.97
C ALA A 133 -9.52 -30.29 -9.28
N PRO A 134 -9.90 -31.58 -9.41
CA PRO A 134 -11.29 -31.95 -9.60
C PRO A 134 -12.13 -31.57 -8.38
N THR A 135 -13.40 -31.25 -8.60
CA THR A 135 -14.33 -30.97 -7.50
C THR A 135 -14.70 -32.25 -6.76
N ASN A 136 -14.96 -32.14 -5.44
CA ASN A 136 -15.38 -33.27 -4.61
C ASN A 136 -16.71 -33.90 -5.07
N ARG A 137 -17.63 -33.06 -5.58
CA ARG A 137 -18.92 -33.45 -6.12
C ARG A 137 -19.13 -32.78 -7.48
N VAL A 138 -20.02 -33.35 -8.30
CA VAL A 138 -20.33 -32.83 -9.64
C VAL A 138 -21.01 -31.47 -9.50
N LEU A 139 -20.53 -30.47 -10.23
CA LEU A 139 -21.13 -29.14 -10.28
C LEU A 139 -22.42 -29.19 -11.10
N VAL A 140 -23.53 -28.78 -10.48
CA VAL A 140 -24.88 -28.74 -11.11
C VAL A 140 -25.48 -27.32 -11.15
N ARG A 141 -24.65 -26.28 -10.90
CA ARG A 141 -25.08 -24.88 -10.99
C ARG A 141 -25.52 -24.55 -12.42
N LEU A 142 -26.67 -23.90 -12.56
CA LEU A 142 -27.15 -23.35 -13.82
C LEU A 142 -26.57 -21.95 -14.06
N GLU A 143 -25.79 -21.79 -15.13
CA GLU A 143 -25.34 -20.47 -15.58
C GLU A 143 -26.31 -19.95 -16.64
N GLU A 144 -27.15 -19.01 -16.23
CA GLU A 144 -28.14 -18.40 -17.11
C GLU A 144 -27.47 -17.35 -18.01
N PRO A 145 -27.95 -17.18 -19.25
CA PRO A 145 -27.40 -16.17 -20.16
C PRO A 145 -27.56 -14.76 -19.58
N ASP A 146 -26.66 -13.86 -19.98
CA ASP A 146 -26.72 -12.46 -19.58
C ASP A 146 -28.01 -11.81 -20.11
N SER A 147 -28.68 -11.02 -19.28
CA SER A 147 -29.85 -10.22 -19.62
C SER A 147 -29.42 -8.77 -19.85
N ILE A 148 -29.43 -8.31 -21.08
CA ILE A 148 -28.90 -6.99 -21.47
C ILE A 148 -30.07 -6.04 -21.69
N TYR A 149 -29.96 -4.81 -21.19
CA TYR A 149 -30.98 -3.77 -21.28
C TYR A 149 -30.40 -2.52 -21.94
N ARG A 150 -31.29 -1.67 -22.46
CA ARG A 150 -30.88 -0.42 -23.10
C ARG A 150 -30.46 0.62 -22.06
N THR A 151 -31.23 0.73 -20.97
CA THR A 151 -30.99 1.72 -19.90
C THR A 151 -30.72 1.04 -18.56
N GLU A 152 -29.99 1.73 -17.68
CA GLU A 152 -29.80 1.25 -16.31
C GLU A 152 -31.12 1.11 -15.56
N ARG A 153 -32.11 1.97 -15.85
CA ARG A 153 -33.41 1.91 -15.19
C ARG A 153 -34.10 0.57 -15.46
N GLU A 154 -34.22 0.20 -16.73
CA GLU A 154 -34.82 -1.08 -17.15
C GLU A 154 -34.08 -2.27 -16.51
N LYS A 155 -32.73 -2.22 -16.51
CA LYS A 155 -31.87 -3.21 -15.85
C LYS A 155 -32.22 -3.38 -14.36
N TYR A 156 -32.28 -2.28 -13.62
CA TYR A 156 -32.53 -2.34 -12.17
C TYR A 156 -33.97 -2.75 -11.84
N ASP A 157 -34.94 -2.35 -12.64
CA ASP A 157 -36.32 -2.80 -12.48
C ASP A 157 -36.41 -4.33 -12.68
N ALA A 158 -35.76 -4.87 -13.71
CA ALA A 158 -35.68 -6.31 -13.94
C ALA A 158 -34.95 -7.08 -12.82
N ILE A 159 -33.84 -6.54 -12.30
CA ILE A 159 -33.12 -7.12 -11.14
C ILE A 159 -34.06 -7.22 -9.93
N VAL A 160 -34.83 -6.16 -9.65
CA VAL A 160 -35.73 -6.10 -8.49
C VAL A 160 -36.87 -7.11 -8.61
N GLU A 161 -37.48 -7.23 -9.78
CA GLU A 161 -38.54 -8.23 -10.02
C GLU A 161 -37.99 -9.66 -9.87
N ASP A 162 -36.80 -9.96 -10.41
CA ASP A 162 -36.18 -11.28 -10.26
C ASP A 162 -35.87 -11.63 -8.79
N ILE A 163 -35.40 -10.65 -8.00
CA ILE A 163 -35.20 -10.82 -6.55
C ILE A 163 -36.52 -11.14 -5.85
N ILE A 164 -37.59 -10.41 -6.16
CA ILE A 164 -38.92 -10.61 -5.56
C ILE A 164 -39.44 -12.00 -5.89
N ASP A 165 -39.35 -12.42 -7.15
CA ASP A 165 -39.80 -13.73 -7.61
C ASP A 165 -39.03 -14.86 -6.92
N LYS A 166 -37.70 -14.76 -6.83
CA LYS A 166 -36.88 -15.77 -6.14
C LYS A 166 -37.19 -15.81 -4.64
N GLN A 167 -37.34 -14.65 -4.00
CA GLN A 167 -37.67 -14.56 -2.58
C GLN A 167 -39.06 -15.14 -2.29
N ALA A 168 -40.05 -14.89 -3.15
CA ALA A 168 -41.40 -15.45 -3.03
C ALA A 168 -41.41 -16.99 -3.12
N LEU A 169 -40.50 -17.56 -3.92
CA LEU A 169 -40.25 -19.02 -3.98
C LEU A 169 -39.42 -19.56 -2.80
N GLY A 170 -39.02 -18.70 -1.85
CA GLY A 170 -38.20 -19.08 -0.70
C GLY A 170 -36.71 -19.21 -1.00
N ARG A 171 -36.24 -18.85 -2.21
CA ARG A 171 -34.84 -18.99 -2.60
C ARG A 171 -33.99 -17.86 -1.99
N PRO A 172 -32.78 -18.16 -1.48
CA PRO A 172 -31.81 -17.13 -1.14
C PRO A 172 -31.23 -16.48 -2.40
N VAL A 173 -30.98 -15.17 -2.33
CA VAL A 173 -30.42 -14.37 -3.42
C VAL A 173 -29.21 -13.57 -2.94
N LEU A 174 -28.11 -13.67 -3.67
CA LEU A 174 -26.93 -12.81 -3.50
C LEU A 174 -26.78 -11.89 -4.71
N VAL A 175 -26.84 -10.58 -4.48
CA VAL A 175 -26.68 -9.54 -5.49
C VAL A 175 -25.28 -8.95 -5.39
N GLY A 176 -24.45 -9.12 -6.42
CA GLY A 176 -23.13 -8.53 -6.51
C GLY A 176 -23.13 -7.25 -7.34
N THR A 177 -22.67 -6.14 -6.76
CA THR A 177 -22.52 -4.84 -7.42
C THR A 177 -21.05 -4.44 -7.52
N VAL A 178 -20.70 -3.46 -8.35
CA VAL A 178 -19.31 -2.98 -8.50
C VAL A 178 -18.95 -1.78 -7.61
N SER A 179 -19.95 -1.12 -6.99
CA SER A 179 -19.74 0.06 -6.15
C SER A 179 -20.76 0.18 -5.02
N ILE A 180 -20.39 0.89 -3.95
CA ILE A 180 -21.27 1.14 -2.79
C ILE A 180 -22.52 1.90 -3.24
N GLU A 181 -22.36 2.90 -4.11
CA GLU A 181 -23.49 3.67 -4.66
C GLU A 181 -24.53 2.76 -5.33
N LYS A 182 -24.06 1.82 -6.16
CA LYS A 182 -24.92 0.86 -6.85
C LYS A 182 -25.60 -0.12 -5.86
N SER A 183 -24.91 -0.54 -4.80
CA SER A 183 -25.52 -1.31 -3.71
C SER A 183 -26.64 -0.54 -3.01
N GLU A 184 -26.41 0.71 -2.65
CA GLU A 184 -27.42 1.56 -1.99
C GLU A 184 -28.61 1.86 -2.92
N ARG A 185 -28.38 1.98 -4.23
CA ARG A 185 -29.44 2.12 -5.23
C ARG A 185 -30.36 0.90 -5.27
N VAL A 186 -29.80 -0.32 -5.35
CA VAL A 186 -30.57 -1.56 -5.33
C VAL A 186 -31.31 -1.70 -3.99
N ALA A 187 -30.63 -1.44 -2.88
CA ALA A 187 -31.22 -1.47 -1.54
C ALA A 187 -32.42 -0.52 -1.42
N GLY A 188 -32.29 0.71 -1.93
CA GLY A 188 -33.36 1.69 -1.96
C GLY A 188 -34.57 1.24 -2.78
N LEU A 189 -34.35 0.59 -3.93
CA LEU A 189 -35.42 0.01 -4.75
C LEU A 189 -36.14 -1.14 -4.02
N LEU A 190 -35.39 -2.07 -3.44
CA LEU A 190 -35.94 -3.20 -2.66
C LEU A 190 -36.74 -2.71 -1.45
N LYS A 191 -36.24 -1.69 -0.74
CA LYS A 191 -36.92 -1.08 0.40
C LYS A 191 -38.27 -0.50 0.01
N ARG A 192 -38.37 0.16 -1.15
CA ARG A 192 -39.65 0.67 -1.69
C ARG A 192 -40.66 -0.43 -2.00
N ARG A 193 -40.18 -1.63 -2.35
CA ARG A 193 -41.00 -2.82 -2.62
C ARG A 193 -41.25 -3.68 -1.37
N GLY A 194 -40.75 -3.29 -0.19
CA GLY A 194 -40.95 -4.03 1.07
C GLY A 194 -40.10 -5.30 1.20
N VAL A 195 -39.08 -5.48 0.36
CA VAL A 195 -38.19 -6.64 0.39
C VAL A 195 -37.17 -6.49 1.51
N LYS A 196 -37.15 -7.44 2.45
CA LYS A 196 -36.12 -7.50 3.49
C LYS A 196 -34.79 -7.94 2.86
N HIS A 197 -33.75 -7.17 3.11
CA HIS A 197 -32.41 -7.42 2.56
C HIS A 197 -31.33 -6.88 3.50
N VAL A 198 -30.09 -7.33 3.29
CA VAL A 198 -28.89 -6.85 4.00
C VAL A 198 -27.86 -6.36 2.99
N VAL A 199 -27.13 -5.29 3.32
CA VAL A 199 -26.09 -4.71 2.45
C VAL A 199 -24.71 -4.85 3.09
N LEU A 200 -23.74 -5.33 2.30
CA LEU A 200 -22.35 -5.52 2.69
C LEU A 200 -21.47 -4.57 1.87
N ASN A 201 -20.73 -3.70 2.56
CA ASN A 201 -20.00 -2.59 1.93
C ASN A 201 -18.46 -2.71 2.11
N ALA A 202 -17.96 -3.89 2.47
CA ALA A 202 -16.54 -4.17 2.73
C ALA A 202 -15.91 -3.28 3.81
N LYS A 203 -16.70 -2.82 4.80
CA LYS A 203 -16.23 -1.93 5.88
C LYS A 203 -15.88 -2.69 7.16
N PHE A 204 -16.62 -3.76 7.47
CA PHE A 204 -16.49 -4.49 8.72
C PHE A 204 -16.39 -5.99 8.47
N HIS A 205 -15.20 -6.46 8.11
CA HIS A 205 -14.99 -7.83 7.63
C HIS A 205 -15.55 -8.92 8.56
N ALA A 206 -15.34 -8.81 9.88
CA ALA A 206 -15.79 -9.83 10.83
C ALA A 206 -17.33 -9.90 10.93
N HIS A 207 -18.01 -8.76 10.98
CA HIS A 207 -19.47 -8.71 11.03
C HIS A 207 -20.10 -9.11 9.67
N GLU A 208 -19.48 -8.71 8.57
CA GLU A 208 -19.92 -9.10 7.23
C GLU A 208 -19.81 -10.62 7.02
N ALA A 209 -18.77 -11.27 7.56
CA ALA A 209 -18.62 -12.72 7.51
C ALA A 209 -19.81 -13.42 8.19
N GLU A 210 -20.29 -12.94 9.34
CA GLU A 210 -21.45 -13.52 10.02
C GLU A 210 -22.72 -13.43 9.17
N ILE A 211 -22.96 -12.28 8.55
CA ILE A 211 -24.11 -12.09 7.66
C ILE A 211 -24.01 -13.03 6.46
N VAL A 212 -22.83 -13.12 5.84
CA VAL A 212 -22.59 -13.96 4.66
C VAL A 212 -22.75 -15.44 4.98
N ALA A 213 -22.30 -15.87 6.17
CA ALA A 213 -22.49 -17.26 6.63
C ALA A 213 -23.96 -17.66 6.72
N GLN A 214 -24.87 -16.69 6.90
CA GLN A 214 -26.32 -16.90 6.95
C GLN A 214 -27.05 -16.52 5.65
N ALA A 215 -26.34 -16.07 4.61
CA ALA A 215 -26.95 -15.62 3.35
C ALA A 215 -27.66 -16.74 2.58
N GLY A 216 -27.34 -18.01 2.87
CA GLY A 216 -27.95 -19.18 2.22
C GLY A 216 -29.26 -19.67 2.88
N ARG A 217 -29.80 -18.93 3.86
CA ARG A 217 -31.07 -19.27 4.52
C ARG A 217 -32.29 -18.91 3.68
N LEU A 218 -33.41 -19.56 3.98
CA LEU A 218 -34.66 -19.41 3.22
C LEU A 218 -35.06 -17.94 3.03
N ALA A 219 -35.40 -17.55 1.80
CA ALA A 219 -35.86 -16.21 1.40
C ALA A 219 -34.91 -15.05 1.77
N THR A 220 -33.63 -15.32 2.04
CA THR A 220 -32.65 -14.29 2.43
C THR A 220 -32.13 -13.55 1.21
N VAL A 221 -32.13 -12.22 1.24
CA VAL A 221 -31.56 -11.37 0.18
C VAL A 221 -30.36 -10.63 0.74
N THR A 222 -29.20 -10.81 0.12
CA THR A 222 -27.94 -10.16 0.49
C THR A 222 -27.39 -9.40 -0.70
N ILE A 223 -27.03 -8.14 -0.49
CA ILE A 223 -26.36 -7.29 -1.48
C ILE A 223 -24.91 -7.15 -1.05
N ALA A 224 -23.98 -7.50 -1.92
CA ALA A 224 -22.55 -7.43 -1.68
C ALA A 224 -21.89 -6.46 -2.67
N THR A 225 -21.24 -5.44 -2.12
CA THR A 225 -20.39 -4.55 -2.92
C THR A 225 -19.07 -5.24 -3.26
N ASN A 226 -18.75 -5.31 -4.55
CA ASN A 226 -17.60 -6.02 -5.11
C ASN A 226 -17.53 -7.47 -4.62
N MET A 227 -16.54 -7.76 -3.78
CA MET A 227 -16.32 -9.07 -3.16
C MET A 227 -16.49 -9.01 -1.64
N ALA A 228 -17.37 -8.15 -1.12
CA ALA A 228 -17.71 -8.16 0.30
C ALA A 228 -18.15 -9.58 0.73
N GLY A 229 -17.71 -10.03 1.91
CA GLY A 229 -17.90 -11.42 2.34
C GLY A 229 -16.96 -12.44 1.68
N ARG A 230 -15.80 -12.01 1.15
CA ARG A 230 -14.75 -12.93 0.68
C ARG A 230 -14.15 -13.72 1.84
N GLY A 231 -13.95 -15.01 1.61
CA GLY A 231 -13.41 -15.93 2.61
C GLY A 231 -14.46 -16.67 3.46
N THR A 232 -15.73 -16.27 3.38
CA THR A 232 -16.82 -16.98 4.09
C THR A 232 -17.68 -17.78 3.12
N ASP A 233 -17.97 -19.01 3.52
CA ASP A 233 -18.78 -19.95 2.76
C ASP A 233 -20.28 -19.69 2.97
N ILE A 234 -21.04 -19.63 1.88
CA ILE A 234 -22.50 -19.52 1.92
C ILE A 234 -23.07 -20.93 1.84
N LEU A 235 -23.44 -21.49 2.99
CA LEU A 235 -24.07 -22.80 3.09
C LEU A 235 -25.58 -22.65 2.92
N LEU A 236 -26.19 -23.51 2.09
CA LEU A 236 -27.64 -23.54 1.95
C LEU A 236 -28.26 -24.00 3.28
N GLY A 237 -29.27 -23.27 3.77
CA GLY A 237 -29.86 -23.49 5.10
C GLY A 237 -29.18 -22.73 6.23
N GLY A 238 -28.08 -22.04 5.97
CA GLY A 238 -27.32 -21.28 6.98
C GLY A 238 -26.15 -22.06 7.57
N ASN A 239 -25.30 -21.37 8.33
CA ASN A 239 -24.12 -21.96 8.95
C ASN A 239 -24.37 -22.21 10.44
N ALA A 240 -24.55 -23.47 10.82
CA ALA A 240 -24.84 -23.89 12.19
C ALA A 240 -23.74 -23.51 13.19
N GLU A 241 -22.48 -23.57 12.76
CA GLU A 241 -21.34 -23.23 13.61
C GLU A 241 -21.37 -21.75 14.01
N TYR A 242 -21.58 -20.85 13.05
CA TYR A 242 -21.72 -19.42 13.32
C TYR A 242 -22.91 -19.11 14.23
N MET A 243 -24.05 -19.78 14.03
CA MET A 243 -25.22 -19.64 14.90
C MET A 243 -24.92 -20.13 16.32
N SER A 244 -24.20 -21.24 16.44
CA SER A 244 -23.81 -21.82 17.73
C SER A 244 -22.86 -20.90 18.50
N ARG A 245 -21.89 -20.27 17.82
CA ARG A 245 -21.00 -19.26 18.42
C ARG A 245 -21.79 -18.07 18.98
N GLN A 246 -22.72 -17.53 18.18
CA GLN A 246 -23.56 -16.40 18.61
C GLN A 246 -24.46 -16.78 19.79
N GLN A 247 -25.07 -17.97 19.77
CA GLN A 247 -25.90 -18.45 20.87
C GLN A 247 -25.10 -18.70 22.15
N ALA A 248 -23.89 -19.27 22.04
CA ALA A 248 -23.03 -19.49 23.20
C ALA A 248 -22.60 -18.16 23.87
N LEU A 249 -22.38 -17.12 23.07
CA LEU A 249 -22.14 -15.76 23.58
C LEU A 249 -23.41 -15.15 24.21
N GLY A 250 -24.57 -15.36 23.59
CA GLY A 250 -25.85 -14.86 24.08
C GLY A 250 -26.35 -15.53 25.36
N GLU A 251 -26.04 -16.82 25.55
CA GLU A 251 -26.30 -17.58 26.78
C GLU A 251 -25.23 -17.35 27.86
N GLU A 252 -24.21 -16.53 27.58
CA GLU A 252 -23.07 -16.26 28.47
C GLU A 252 -22.30 -17.53 28.92
N VAL A 253 -22.37 -18.61 28.12
CA VAL A 253 -21.63 -19.88 28.36
C VAL A 253 -20.25 -19.89 27.70
N ALA A 254 -19.97 -18.90 26.83
CA ALA A 254 -18.67 -18.70 26.22
C ALA A 254 -17.77 -17.79 27.07
N GLU A 255 -16.69 -18.35 27.59
CA GLU A 255 -15.68 -17.62 28.35
C GLU A 255 -14.66 -16.98 27.41
N ARG A 256 -14.43 -15.68 27.58
CA ARG A 256 -13.41 -14.94 26.83
C ARG A 256 -12.01 -15.22 27.40
N LEU A 257 -11.09 -15.60 26.52
CA LEU A 257 -9.70 -15.88 26.87
C LEU A 257 -8.80 -14.65 26.71
N ALA A 258 -7.74 -14.60 27.52
CA ALA A 258 -6.65 -13.65 27.33
C ALA A 258 -5.84 -14.01 26.06
N LYS A 259 -5.11 -13.04 25.50
CA LYS A 259 -4.38 -13.23 24.23
C LYS A 259 -3.27 -14.29 24.35
N GLU A 260 -2.71 -14.44 25.54
CA GLU A 260 -1.66 -15.39 25.90
C GLU A 260 -2.20 -16.83 26.02
N GLU A 261 -3.51 -16.98 26.23
CA GLU A 261 -4.21 -18.26 26.39
C GLU A 261 -4.91 -18.72 25.10
N ALA A 262 -4.85 -17.91 24.04
CA ALA A 262 -5.44 -18.21 22.75
C ALA A 262 -4.77 -19.45 22.12
N LYS A 263 -5.51 -20.56 22.06
CA LYS A 263 -5.08 -21.78 21.40
C LYS A 263 -6.24 -22.39 20.61
N PHE A 264 -5.94 -22.90 19.41
CA PHE A 264 -6.80 -23.82 18.69
C PHE A 264 -6.33 -25.24 19.04
N VAL A 265 -6.77 -25.76 20.19
CA VAL A 265 -6.45 -27.13 20.62
C VAL A 265 -7.73 -27.97 20.48
N ASP A 266 -7.56 -29.19 19.99
CA ASP A 266 -8.59 -30.22 20.12
C ASP A 266 -8.54 -30.74 21.57
N ASP A 267 -9.53 -30.34 22.36
CA ASP A 267 -9.60 -30.52 23.82
C ASP A 267 -10.86 -31.30 24.13
N ASP A 268 -10.75 -32.36 24.94
CA ASP A 268 -11.88 -33.23 25.25
C ASP A 268 -12.99 -32.50 26.04
N ASP A 269 -12.65 -31.46 26.79
CA ASP A 269 -13.57 -30.75 27.68
C ASP A 269 -14.11 -29.44 27.08
N HIS A 270 -13.39 -28.81 26.15
CA HIS A 270 -13.72 -27.47 25.63
C HIS A 270 -13.65 -27.34 24.11
N VAL A 271 -14.50 -26.47 23.58
CA VAL A 271 -14.43 -26.00 22.18
C VAL A 271 -13.96 -24.57 22.16
N TYR A 272 -12.90 -24.31 21.39
CA TYR A 272 -12.29 -22.99 21.25
C TYR A 272 -12.69 -22.36 19.91
N PHE A 273 -13.06 -21.08 19.91
CA PHE A 273 -13.34 -20.35 18.68
C PHE A 273 -12.93 -18.88 18.76
N TYR A 274 -12.72 -18.28 17.59
CA TYR A 274 -12.44 -16.86 17.44
C TYR A 274 -13.68 -16.12 16.94
N HIS A 275 -14.00 -15.00 17.57
CA HIS A 275 -15.17 -14.19 17.22
C HIS A 275 -14.91 -12.71 17.54
N LEU A 276 -15.18 -11.81 16.57
CA LEU A 276 -15.05 -10.34 16.70
C LEU A 276 -13.79 -9.90 17.47
N ASP A 277 -12.62 -10.33 17.01
CA ASP A 277 -11.30 -10.01 17.55
C ASP A 277 -10.91 -10.65 18.89
N HIS A 278 -11.71 -11.59 19.40
CA HIS A 278 -11.48 -12.26 20.68
C HIS A 278 -11.56 -13.78 20.59
N PHE A 279 -10.79 -14.45 21.44
CA PHE A 279 -10.85 -15.90 21.61
C PHE A 279 -11.82 -16.25 22.73
N TYR A 280 -12.58 -17.31 22.50
CA TYR A 280 -13.55 -17.86 23.43
C TYR A 280 -13.34 -19.35 23.60
N ARG A 281 -13.72 -19.87 24.77
CA ARG A 281 -13.93 -21.30 24.99
C ARG A 281 -15.34 -21.55 25.53
N VAL A 282 -15.90 -22.69 25.18
CA VAL A 282 -17.20 -23.18 25.70
C VAL A 282 -17.01 -24.62 26.15
N GLY A 283 -17.61 -25.01 27.27
CA GLY A 283 -17.61 -26.41 27.69
C GLY A 283 -18.30 -27.29 26.65
N ARG A 284 -17.69 -28.44 26.31
CA ARG A 284 -18.17 -29.35 25.27
C ARG A 284 -19.66 -29.74 25.43
N PRO A 285 -20.19 -30.03 26.65
CA PRO A 285 -21.62 -30.33 26.80
C PRO A 285 -22.55 -29.18 26.37
N ASP A 286 -22.21 -27.93 26.67
CA ASP A 286 -22.99 -26.77 26.24
C ASP A 286 -22.87 -26.55 24.74
N TRP A 287 -21.67 -26.71 24.19
CA TRP A 287 -21.45 -26.60 22.75
C TRP A 287 -22.23 -27.67 21.96
N GLU A 288 -22.20 -28.93 22.41
CA GLU A 288 -22.94 -30.03 21.78
C GLU A 288 -24.45 -29.81 21.84
N ARG A 289 -24.97 -29.37 22.98
CA ARG A 289 -26.39 -29.00 23.13
C ARG A 289 -26.80 -27.91 22.14
N ILE A 290 -26.04 -26.82 22.06
CA ILE A 290 -26.34 -25.67 21.20
C ILE A 290 -26.19 -26.05 19.71
N SER A 291 -25.08 -26.72 19.36
CA SER A 291 -24.79 -27.08 17.97
C SER A 291 -25.74 -28.12 17.40
N ALA A 292 -26.20 -29.09 18.21
CA ALA A 292 -27.20 -30.07 17.77
C ALA A 292 -28.51 -29.40 17.33
N GLN A 293 -28.98 -28.38 18.06
CA GLN A 293 -30.18 -27.63 17.72
C GLN A 293 -30.03 -26.92 16.37
N PHE A 294 -28.92 -26.21 16.15
CA PHE A 294 -28.71 -25.48 14.90
C PHE A 294 -28.34 -26.40 13.73
N ALA A 295 -27.71 -27.54 13.98
CA ALA A 295 -27.45 -28.55 12.96
C ALA A 295 -28.77 -29.08 12.38
N ASP A 296 -29.74 -29.44 13.24
CA ASP A 296 -31.06 -29.90 12.79
C ASP A 296 -31.85 -28.80 12.07
N GLN A 297 -31.82 -27.57 12.61
CA GLN A 297 -32.46 -26.42 11.99
C GLN A 297 -31.89 -26.13 10.59
N THR A 298 -30.57 -26.05 10.46
CA THR A 298 -29.91 -25.73 9.19
C THR A 298 -30.05 -26.88 8.19
N ALA A 299 -30.05 -28.14 8.63
CA ALA A 299 -30.33 -29.30 7.76
C ALA A 299 -31.76 -29.25 7.20
N THR A 300 -32.75 -28.93 8.03
CA THR A 300 -34.14 -28.78 7.59
C THR A 300 -34.32 -27.58 6.64
N GLU A 301 -33.67 -26.44 6.92
CA GLU A 301 -33.67 -25.29 6.01
C GLU A 301 -32.92 -25.60 4.70
N HIS A 302 -31.83 -26.37 4.77
CA HIS A 302 -31.05 -26.80 3.61
C HIS A 302 -31.92 -27.54 2.61
N GLU A 303 -32.68 -28.56 3.05
CA GLU A 303 -33.58 -29.32 2.17
C GLU A 303 -34.61 -28.43 1.46
N LYS A 304 -35.18 -27.45 2.18
CA LYS A 304 -36.14 -26.49 1.61
C LYS A 304 -35.49 -25.60 0.56
N VAL A 305 -34.28 -25.11 0.84
CA VAL A 305 -33.52 -24.25 -0.09
C VAL A 305 -33.09 -25.04 -1.33
N VAL A 306 -32.64 -26.29 -1.16
CA VAL A 306 -32.32 -27.21 -2.26
C VAL A 306 -33.54 -27.46 -3.13
N ALA A 307 -34.70 -27.76 -2.53
CA ALA A 307 -35.95 -27.97 -3.26
C ALA A 307 -36.42 -26.71 -4.00
N ALA A 308 -36.13 -25.52 -3.47
CA ALA A 308 -36.40 -24.25 -4.12
C ALA A 308 -35.42 -23.93 -5.28
N GLY A 309 -34.37 -24.73 -5.49
CA GLY A 309 -33.37 -24.54 -6.56
C GLY A 309 -32.06 -23.88 -6.09
N GLY A 310 -31.81 -23.84 -4.78
CA GLY A 310 -30.57 -23.35 -4.18
C GLY A 310 -30.35 -21.84 -4.31
N LEU A 311 -29.11 -21.41 -4.02
CA LEU A 311 -28.70 -20.02 -4.06
C LEU A 311 -28.74 -19.44 -5.48
N HIS A 312 -29.37 -18.29 -5.64
CA HIS A 312 -29.40 -17.52 -6.87
C HIS A 312 -28.44 -16.33 -6.80
N ILE A 313 -27.55 -16.22 -7.76
CA ILE A 313 -26.56 -15.14 -7.86
C ILE A 313 -26.99 -14.16 -8.95
N ILE A 314 -27.02 -12.88 -8.60
CA ILE A 314 -27.29 -11.79 -9.53
C ILE A 314 -26.04 -10.92 -9.62
N GLY A 315 -25.41 -10.86 -10.79
CA GLY A 315 -24.41 -9.83 -11.10
C GLY A 315 -25.11 -8.61 -11.70
N THR A 316 -24.97 -7.43 -11.10
CA THR A 316 -25.65 -6.23 -11.62
C THR A 316 -24.91 -5.57 -12.78
N GLU A 317 -23.64 -5.96 -12.99
CA GLU A 317 -22.72 -5.51 -14.05
C GLU A 317 -21.61 -6.57 -14.24
N ARG A 318 -20.85 -6.46 -15.34
CA ARG A 318 -19.59 -7.19 -15.52
C ARG A 318 -18.45 -6.44 -14.82
N HIS A 319 -17.58 -7.18 -14.13
CA HIS A 319 -16.33 -6.62 -13.62
C HIS A 319 -15.31 -6.45 -14.76
N GLU A 320 -14.24 -5.71 -14.47
CA GLU A 320 -13.09 -5.52 -15.37
C GLU A 320 -12.39 -6.84 -15.77
N SER A 321 -12.62 -7.92 -15.02
CA SER A 321 -12.10 -9.25 -15.32
C SER A 321 -13.14 -10.36 -15.14
N ARG A 322 -13.15 -11.30 -16.09
CA ARG A 322 -13.99 -12.50 -16.10
C ARG A 322 -13.74 -13.37 -14.87
N ARG A 323 -12.50 -13.36 -14.36
CA ARG A 323 -12.12 -14.09 -13.15
C ARG A 323 -12.93 -13.65 -11.93
N ILE A 324 -13.21 -12.35 -11.80
CA ILE A 324 -13.98 -11.78 -10.68
C ILE A 324 -15.46 -12.13 -10.83
N ASP A 325 -16.01 -12.05 -12.05
CA ASP A 325 -17.37 -12.51 -12.32
C ASP A 325 -17.56 -14.00 -11.96
N ASN A 326 -16.58 -14.84 -12.31
CA ASN A 326 -16.61 -16.27 -11.99
C ASN A 326 -16.49 -16.54 -10.49
N GLN A 327 -15.82 -15.68 -9.72
CA GLN A 327 -15.81 -15.76 -8.26
C GLN A 327 -17.18 -15.46 -7.66
N LEU A 328 -17.91 -14.50 -8.24
CA LEU A 328 -19.28 -14.21 -7.86
C LEU A 328 -20.19 -15.41 -8.18
N ARG A 329 -20.12 -15.96 -9.40
CA ARG A 329 -20.85 -17.19 -9.77
C ARG A 329 -20.53 -18.37 -8.85
N GLY A 330 -19.24 -18.51 -8.51
CA GLY A 330 -18.70 -19.54 -7.62
C GLY A 330 -19.19 -19.50 -6.17
N ARG A 331 -19.99 -18.49 -5.80
CA ARG A 331 -20.70 -18.48 -4.52
C ARG A 331 -21.87 -19.45 -4.46
N ALA A 332 -22.46 -19.82 -5.61
CA ALA A 332 -23.51 -20.83 -5.70
C ALA A 332 -23.00 -22.17 -6.24
N GLY A 333 -23.74 -23.24 -5.93
CA GLY A 333 -23.48 -24.61 -6.42
C GLY A 333 -22.29 -25.30 -5.76
N ARG A 334 -22.05 -25.02 -4.48
CA ARG A 334 -20.94 -25.61 -3.73
C ARG A 334 -21.25 -27.04 -3.33
N GLN A 335 -20.24 -27.91 -3.31
CA GLN A 335 -20.40 -29.33 -2.94
C GLN A 335 -21.56 -30.05 -3.68
N GLY A 336 -21.78 -29.69 -4.95
CA GLY A 336 -22.83 -30.29 -5.78
C GLY A 336 -24.25 -29.83 -5.45
N ASP A 337 -24.43 -28.80 -4.62
CA ASP A 337 -25.72 -28.18 -4.37
C ASP A 337 -26.30 -27.58 -5.66
N PRO A 338 -27.64 -27.52 -5.80
CA PRO A 338 -28.26 -26.73 -6.86
C PRO A 338 -27.97 -25.24 -6.64
N GLY A 339 -28.03 -24.50 -7.73
CA GLY A 339 -27.87 -23.05 -7.69
C GLY A 339 -27.96 -22.48 -9.09
N SER A 340 -28.05 -21.16 -9.18
CA SER A 340 -28.10 -20.48 -10.46
C SER A 340 -27.38 -19.14 -10.40
N SER A 341 -26.91 -18.66 -11.54
CA SER A 341 -26.32 -17.33 -11.65
C SER A 341 -26.77 -16.65 -12.94
N ARG A 342 -27.12 -15.36 -12.86
CA ARG A 342 -27.46 -14.51 -14.00
C ARG A 342 -26.77 -13.15 -13.86
N PHE A 343 -26.32 -12.57 -14.97
CA PHE A 343 -25.84 -11.19 -15.00
C PHE A 343 -26.85 -10.32 -15.74
N TYR A 344 -27.09 -9.14 -15.19
CA TYR A 344 -27.95 -8.10 -15.77
C TYR A 344 -27.06 -6.95 -16.18
N LEU A 345 -27.12 -6.53 -17.44
CA LEU A 345 -26.21 -5.55 -18.02
C LEU A 345 -27.00 -4.42 -18.68
N SER A 346 -26.40 -3.24 -18.76
CA SER A 346 -26.93 -2.09 -19.49
C SER A 346 -25.88 -1.54 -20.46
N LEU A 347 -26.33 -0.97 -21.57
CA LEU A 347 -25.46 -0.20 -22.47
C LEU A 347 -24.87 1.05 -21.81
N GLU A 348 -25.48 1.49 -20.71
CA GLU A 348 -25.04 2.65 -19.92
C GLU A 348 -24.04 2.27 -18.81
N ASP A 349 -23.74 0.98 -18.61
CA ASP A 349 -22.79 0.50 -17.60
C ASP A 349 -21.35 0.99 -17.87
N ASP A 350 -20.52 1.07 -16.83
CA ASP A 350 -19.17 1.63 -16.91
C ASP A 350 -18.30 0.89 -17.94
N LEU A 351 -18.35 -0.44 -17.96
CA LEU A 351 -17.62 -1.25 -18.95
C LEU A 351 -18.05 -0.93 -20.39
N MET A 352 -19.33 -0.65 -20.63
CA MET A 352 -19.87 -0.34 -21.96
C MET A 352 -19.52 1.07 -22.41
N ARG A 353 -19.49 2.04 -21.48
CA ARG A 353 -19.05 3.41 -21.75
C ARG A 353 -17.61 3.48 -22.27
N ILE A 354 -16.72 2.65 -21.73
CA ILE A 354 -15.31 2.64 -22.13
C ILE A 354 -15.12 2.18 -23.59
N PHE A 355 -15.98 1.30 -24.13
CA PHE A 355 -15.80 0.66 -25.45
C PHE A 355 -16.82 1.08 -26.52
N GLY A 356 -17.59 2.15 -26.27
CA GLY A 356 -18.35 2.85 -27.31
C GLY A 356 -19.86 2.60 -27.25
N SER A 357 -20.49 3.12 -26.20
CA SER A 357 -21.96 3.23 -26.09
C SER A 357 -22.57 3.94 -27.29
N ASP A 358 -21.93 4.96 -27.85
CA ASP A 358 -22.57 5.85 -28.84
C ASP A 358 -22.80 5.17 -30.19
N ARG A 359 -21.89 4.27 -30.61
CA ARG A 359 -22.02 3.51 -31.86
C ARG A 359 -23.03 2.37 -31.74
N LEU A 360 -23.11 1.73 -30.57
CA LEU A 360 -24.04 0.62 -30.30
C LEU A 360 -25.45 1.14 -30.02
N SER A 361 -25.57 2.19 -29.21
CA SER A 361 -26.85 2.81 -28.84
C SER A 361 -27.58 3.36 -30.07
N GLY A 362 -26.88 4.09 -30.95
CA GLY A 362 -27.49 4.63 -32.17
C GLY A 362 -27.89 3.57 -33.22
N LEU A 363 -27.25 2.40 -33.20
CA LEU A 363 -27.66 1.25 -34.02
C LEU A 363 -28.91 0.56 -33.44
N MET A 364 -28.97 0.47 -32.10
CA MET A 364 -30.07 -0.18 -31.37
C MET A 364 -31.35 0.64 -31.35
N GLU A 365 -31.28 1.97 -31.28
CA GLU A 365 -32.46 2.85 -31.43
C GLU A 365 -33.12 2.68 -32.82
N ARG A 366 -32.32 2.42 -33.87
CA ARG A 366 -32.84 2.17 -35.22
C ARG A 366 -33.46 0.78 -35.41
N LEU A 367 -33.15 -0.16 -34.52
CA LEU A 367 -33.66 -1.54 -34.56
C LEU A 367 -35.06 -1.69 -33.93
N GLY A 368 -35.64 -0.61 -33.38
CA GLY A 368 -37.02 -0.60 -32.89
C GLY A 368 -37.23 -1.44 -31.62
N MET A 369 -36.32 -1.33 -30.65
CA MET A 369 -36.40 -2.08 -29.41
C MET A 369 -37.49 -1.54 -28.48
N GLU A 370 -38.33 -2.43 -27.93
CA GLU A 370 -39.38 -2.10 -26.97
C GLU A 370 -38.79 -1.92 -25.55
N GLU A 371 -39.34 -0.97 -24.79
CA GLU A 371 -38.91 -0.68 -23.42
C GLU A 371 -39.15 -1.90 -22.51
N GLY A 372 -38.12 -2.32 -21.77
CA GLY A 372 -38.20 -3.43 -20.81
C GLY A 372 -38.01 -4.84 -21.39
N VAL A 373 -37.76 -4.98 -22.70
CA VAL A 373 -37.46 -6.29 -23.31
C VAL A 373 -35.94 -6.52 -23.34
N PRO A 374 -35.44 -7.67 -22.83
CA PRO A 374 -34.01 -7.95 -22.84
C PRO A 374 -33.48 -8.15 -24.26
N ILE A 375 -32.27 -7.63 -24.49
CA ILE A 375 -31.54 -7.71 -25.77
C ILE A 375 -30.87 -9.09 -25.87
N GLU A 376 -31.55 -10.05 -26.47
CA GLU A 376 -30.99 -11.38 -26.77
C GLU A 376 -30.30 -11.37 -28.14
N ALA A 377 -29.17 -10.68 -28.24
CA ALA A 377 -28.37 -10.63 -29.47
C ALA A 377 -26.95 -11.14 -29.21
N GLY A 378 -26.59 -12.29 -29.80
CA GLY A 378 -25.25 -12.88 -29.66
C GLY A 378 -24.10 -11.99 -30.14
N MET A 379 -24.38 -10.97 -30.97
CA MET A 379 -23.42 -9.92 -31.33
C MET A 379 -23.02 -9.05 -30.13
N VAL A 380 -23.98 -8.71 -29.26
CA VAL A 380 -23.79 -7.83 -28.09
C VAL A 380 -23.02 -8.57 -27.01
N THR A 381 -23.37 -9.83 -26.73
CA THR A 381 -22.61 -10.68 -25.81
C THR A 381 -21.14 -10.78 -26.22
N LYS A 382 -20.85 -11.02 -27.51
CA LYS A 382 -19.47 -11.05 -28.03
C LYS A 382 -18.76 -9.71 -27.92
N ALA A 383 -19.47 -8.59 -28.05
CA ALA A 383 -18.89 -7.26 -27.87
C ALA A 383 -18.47 -7.02 -26.41
N ILE A 384 -19.32 -7.43 -25.46
CA ILE A 384 -19.04 -7.35 -24.01
C ILE A 384 -17.83 -8.21 -23.63
N GLU A 385 -17.76 -9.45 -24.12
CA GLU A 385 -16.61 -10.34 -23.89
C GLU A 385 -15.30 -9.74 -24.43
N ARG A 386 -15.34 -9.10 -25.61
CA ARG A 386 -14.17 -8.42 -26.20
C ARG A 386 -13.74 -7.21 -25.37
N ALA A 387 -14.70 -6.40 -24.92
CA ALA A 387 -14.44 -5.26 -24.05
C ALA A 387 -13.74 -5.71 -22.75
N GLN A 388 -14.29 -6.73 -22.07
CA GLN A 388 -13.70 -7.28 -20.85
C GLN A 388 -12.27 -7.79 -21.10
N LYS A 389 -12.04 -8.56 -22.18
CA LYS A 389 -10.71 -9.06 -22.53
C LYS A 389 -9.70 -7.94 -22.81
N GLN A 390 -10.15 -6.82 -23.38
CA GLN A 390 -9.29 -5.67 -23.65
C GLN A 390 -8.88 -4.95 -22.34
N VAL A 391 -9.81 -4.81 -21.39
CA VAL A 391 -9.53 -4.28 -20.05
C VAL A 391 -8.54 -5.18 -19.31
N GLU A 392 -8.75 -6.50 -19.34
CA GLU A 392 -7.82 -7.48 -18.75
C GLU A 392 -6.40 -7.35 -19.33
N ALA A 393 -6.29 -7.24 -20.66
CA ALA A 393 -5.00 -7.05 -21.33
C ALA A 393 -4.34 -5.72 -20.94
N GLN A 394 -5.12 -4.65 -20.76
CA GLN A 394 -4.61 -3.36 -20.30
C GLN A 394 -4.06 -3.48 -18.86
N HIS A 395 -4.81 -4.06 -17.92
CA HIS A 395 -4.33 -4.27 -16.55
C HIS A 395 -3.10 -5.17 -16.51
N PHE A 396 -3.07 -6.23 -17.33
CA PHE A 396 -1.90 -7.08 -17.47
C PHE A 396 -0.68 -6.27 -17.94
N SER A 397 -0.83 -5.41 -18.95
CA SER A 397 0.25 -4.55 -19.43
C SER A 397 0.73 -3.58 -18.35
N VAL A 398 -0.18 -2.97 -17.59
CA VAL A 398 0.17 -2.07 -16.47
C VAL A 398 0.95 -2.81 -15.38
N ARG A 399 0.49 -4.00 -14.97
CA ARG A 399 1.19 -4.84 -13.98
C ARG A 399 2.56 -5.27 -14.49
N LYS A 400 2.66 -5.68 -15.75
CA LYS A 400 3.91 -6.07 -16.39
C LYS A 400 4.91 -4.91 -16.40
N HIS A 401 4.49 -3.72 -16.81
CA HIS A 401 5.36 -2.55 -16.78
C HIS A 401 5.78 -2.22 -15.34
N LEU A 402 4.87 -2.21 -14.39
CA LEU A 402 5.22 -1.95 -12.98
C LEU A 402 6.29 -2.93 -12.47
N LEU A 403 6.19 -4.22 -12.82
CA LEU A 403 7.18 -5.23 -12.51
C LEU A 403 8.51 -4.99 -13.23
N GLU A 404 8.50 -4.64 -14.52
CA GLU A 404 9.71 -4.38 -15.30
C GLU A 404 10.57 -3.25 -14.71
N TYR A 405 9.93 -2.19 -14.19
CA TYR A 405 10.63 -1.10 -13.49
C TYR A 405 11.11 -1.56 -12.09
N ASP A 406 10.29 -2.28 -11.32
CA ASP A 406 10.71 -2.79 -10.01
C ASP A 406 11.81 -3.87 -10.11
N ASP A 407 11.92 -4.61 -11.21
CA ASP A 407 13.00 -5.59 -11.41
C ASP A 407 14.38 -4.91 -11.48
N VAL A 408 14.45 -3.70 -12.04
CA VAL A 408 15.68 -2.89 -12.03
C VAL A 408 16.03 -2.49 -10.60
N MET A 409 15.04 -1.97 -9.88
CA MET A 409 15.16 -1.59 -8.48
C MET A 409 15.48 -2.77 -7.56
N ASN A 410 14.94 -3.95 -7.85
CA ASN A 410 15.13 -5.14 -7.05
C ASN A 410 16.59 -5.59 -7.04
N LYS A 411 17.28 -5.55 -8.19
CA LYS A 411 18.70 -5.88 -8.27
C LYS A 411 19.56 -4.93 -7.43
N GLN A 412 19.30 -3.63 -7.51
CA GLN A 412 20.00 -2.63 -6.72
C GLN A 412 19.74 -2.81 -5.22
N ARG A 413 18.46 -3.03 -4.86
CA ARG A 413 18.01 -3.30 -3.50
C ARG A 413 18.65 -4.55 -2.92
N GLU A 414 18.73 -5.63 -3.69
CA GLU A 414 19.40 -6.86 -3.27
C GLU A 414 20.86 -6.59 -2.93
N ASN A 415 21.59 -5.89 -3.80
CA ASN A 415 22.98 -5.56 -3.54
C ASN A 415 23.16 -4.71 -2.27
N VAL A 416 22.37 -3.65 -2.09
CA VAL A 416 22.45 -2.79 -0.90
C VAL A 416 22.02 -3.52 0.37
N TYR A 417 20.99 -4.37 0.29
CA TYR A 417 20.50 -5.11 1.45
C TYR A 417 21.44 -6.24 1.86
N THR A 418 22.18 -6.83 0.92
CA THR A 418 23.26 -7.75 1.21
C THR A 418 24.37 -7.05 1.99
N LEU A 419 24.92 -5.94 1.46
CA LEU A 419 25.95 -5.16 2.18
C LEU A 419 25.46 -4.71 3.56
N ARG A 420 24.21 -4.25 3.66
CA ARG A 420 23.63 -3.85 4.95
C ARG A 420 23.58 -5.01 5.94
N ARG A 421 23.25 -6.23 5.48
CA ARG A 421 23.20 -7.43 6.33
C ARG A 421 24.60 -7.84 6.77
N GLU A 422 25.53 -7.89 5.83
CA GLU A 422 26.95 -8.17 6.08
C GLU A 422 27.56 -7.24 7.13
N LEU A 423 27.31 -5.93 7.01
CA LEU A 423 27.73 -4.95 8.01
C LEU A 423 27.06 -5.15 9.38
N LEU A 424 25.81 -5.63 9.44
CA LEU A 424 25.14 -5.94 10.71
C LEU A 424 25.71 -7.21 11.36
N ASP A 425 26.01 -8.22 10.56
CA ASP A 425 26.53 -9.51 11.00
C ASP A 425 28.04 -9.40 11.35
N GLY A 426 28.75 -8.42 10.76
CA GLY A 426 30.18 -8.19 10.95
C GLY A 426 31.09 -8.99 10.02
N GLU A 427 30.50 -9.60 8.99
CA GLU A 427 31.15 -10.44 7.99
C GLU A 427 30.81 -9.87 6.61
N VAL A 428 31.80 -9.31 5.91
CA VAL A 428 31.63 -8.65 4.62
C VAL A 428 32.27 -9.47 3.51
N HIS A 429 31.53 -9.74 2.44
CA HIS A 429 32.04 -10.49 1.29
C HIS A 429 32.73 -9.54 0.32
N VAL A 430 34.03 -9.71 0.11
CA VAL A 430 34.81 -8.97 -0.90
C VAL A 430 34.78 -9.69 -2.24
N SER A 431 34.75 -11.03 -2.20
CA SER A 431 34.54 -11.90 -3.35
C SER A 431 33.67 -13.10 -2.96
N ASP A 432 33.29 -13.93 -3.94
CA ASP A 432 32.44 -15.11 -3.70
C ASP A 432 33.06 -16.10 -2.68
N ASP A 433 34.39 -16.11 -2.54
CA ASP A 433 35.13 -17.04 -1.66
C ASP A 433 35.82 -16.33 -0.47
N GLU A 434 35.74 -15.00 -0.37
CA GLU A 434 36.48 -14.22 0.62
C GLU A 434 35.55 -13.38 1.49
N VAL A 435 35.49 -13.77 2.77
CA VAL A 435 34.76 -13.07 3.83
C VAL A 435 35.76 -12.42 4.77
N VAL A 436 35.60 -11.12 4.98
CA VAL A 436 36.49 -10.32 5.81
C VAL A 436 35.72 -9.54 6.87
N ASP A 437 36.41 -9.08 7.91
CA ASP A 437 35.81 -8.21 8.91
C ASP A 437 35.62 -6.77 8.39
N SER A 438 34.87 -5.95 9.13
CA SER A 438 34.60 -4.56 8.73
C SER A 438 35.86 -3.72 8.52
N ARG A 439 36.94 -4.03 9.24
CA ARG A 439 38.22 -3.33 9.12
C ARG A 439 38.94 -3.67 7.84
N THR A 440 39.07 -4.95 7.53
CA THR A 440 39.74 -5.41 6.33
C THR A 440 38.99 -4.89 5.11
N TYR A 441 37.66 -4.97 5.12
CA TYR A 441 36.82 -4.36 4.09
C TYR A 441 37.08 -2.86 3.94
N LEU A 442 37.10 -2.11 5.05
CA LEU A 442 37.40 -0.68 5.04
C LEU A 442 38.80 -0.35 4.52
N MET A 443 39.80 -1.18 4.84
CA MET A 443 41.17 -1.01 4.33
C MET A 443 41.23 -1.23 2.83
N THR A 444 40.58 -2.28 2.31
CA THR A 444 40.46 -2.52 0.87
C THR A 444 39.82 -1.32 0.17
N LEU A 445 38.70 -0.80 0.69
CA LEU A 445 38.06 0.41 0.13
C LEU A 445 39.00 1.62 0.11
N ALA A 446 39.84 1.79 1.13
CA ALA A 446 40.75 2.92 1.21
C ALA A 446 41.94 2.78 0.25
N GLU A 447 42.46 1.57 0.07
CA GLU A 447 43.50 1.23 -0.91
C GLU A 447 42.97 1.48 -2.34
N ASP A 448 41.79 0.92 -2.66
CA ASP A 448 41.11 1.10 -3.95
C ASP A 448 40.87 2.59 -4.28
N LEU A 449 40.53 3.40 -3.26
CA LEU A 449 40.37 4.84 -3.44
C LEU A 449 41.70 5.54 -3.73
N VAL A 450 42.81 5.13 -3.11
CA VAL A 450 44.14 5.68 -3.42
C VAL A 450 44.51 5.31 -4.85
N ASP A 451 44.35 4.06 -5.25
CA ASP A 451 44.53 3.59 -6.62
C ASP A 451 43.74 4.43 -7.62
N GLN A 452 42.44 4.64 -7.37
CA GLN A 452 41.59 5.45 -8.23
C GLN A 452 42.10 6.89 -8.37
N ARG A 453 42.64 7.50 -7.29
CA ARG A 453 43.18 8.86 -7.36
C ARG A 453 44.50 8.91 -8.12
N VAL A 454 45.38 7.94 -7.91
CA VAL A 454 46.64 7.83 -8.65
C VAL A 454 46.35 7.68 -10.14
N GLU A 455 45.44 6.78 -10.52
CA GLU A 455 45.07 6.58 -11.92
C GLU A 455 44.43 7.84 -12.54
N LEU A 456 43.58 8.54 -11.79
CA LEU A 456 42.91 9.76 -12.28
C LEU A 456 43.88 10.92 -12.57
N HIS A 457 44.93 11.07 -11.78
CA HIS A 457 45.82 12.24 -11.84
C HIS A 457 47.19 11.94 -12.48
N CYS A 458 47.64 10.69 -12.39
CA CYS A 458 48.96 10.22 -12.79
C CYS A 458 48.90 8.82 -13.45
N GLY A 459 47.74 8.40 -13.96
CA GLY A 459 47.55 7.07 -14.56
C GLY A 459 48.37 6.86 -15.84
N GLN A 460 48.37 5.61 -16.31
CA GLN A 460 49.12 5.25 -17.53
C GLN A 460 48.55 5.90 -18.80
N ASP A 461 47.27 6.27 -18.77
CA ASP A 461 46.56 6.95 -19.85
C ASP A 461 46.78 8.48 -19.86
N VAL A 462 47.48 9.03 -18.87
CA VAL A 462 47.83 10.46 -18.78
C VAL A 462 49.29 10.64 -19.14
N ASP A 463 49.59 11.54 -20.08
CA ASP A 463 50.97 11.86 -20.45
C ASP A 463 51.74 12.35 -19.21
N PRO A 464 52.97 11.86 -18.94
CA PRO A 464 53.73 12.22 -17.74
C PRO A 464 53.99 13.72 -17.55
N GLU A 465 53.93 14.51 -18.62
CA GLU A 465 54.06 15.97 -18.57
C GLU A 465 52.81 16.67 -18.02
N ASP A 466 51.66 16.00 -18.09
CA ASP A 466 50.34 16.47 -17.63
C ASP A 466 49.95 15.92 -16.25
N TRP A 467 50.83 15.16 -15.58
CA TRP A 467 50.59 14.64 -14.24
C TRP A 467 50.38 15.76 -13.22
N ASP A 468 49.22 15.75 -12.56
CA ASP A 468 48.89 16.74 -11.53
C ASP A 468 49.11 16.16 -10.13
N ILE A 469 50.38 16.09 -9.74
CA ILE A 469 50.80 15.61 -8.41
C ILE A 469 50.21 16.47 -7.29
N GLY A 470 49.99 17.76 -7.54
CA GLY A 470 49.35 18.67 -6.60
C GLY A 470 47.90 18.29 -6.33
N ALA A 471 47.11 18.07 -7.39
CA ALA A 471 45.73 17.62 -7.29
C ALA A 471 45.63 16.21 -6.67
N LEU A 472 46.54 15.29 -7.02
CA LEU A 472 46.63 13.97 -6.40
C LEU A 472 46.80 14.08 -4.89
N GLY A 473 47.78 14.86 -4.44
CA GLY A 473 48.06 15.07 -3.03
C GLY A 473 46.89 15.68 -2.27
N VAL A 474 46.24 16.71 -2.85
CA VAL A 474 45.03 17.32 -2.28
C VAL A 474 43.89 16.32 -2.18
N SER A 475 43.61 15.58 -3.26
CA SER A 475 42.50 14.62 -3.30
C SER A 475 42.67 13.49 -2.27
N VAL A 476 43.88 12.93 -2.14
CA VAL A 476 44.16 11.89 -1.15
C VAL A 476 44.14 12.46 0.27
N GLY A 477 44.73 13.64 0.47
CA GLY A 477 44.71 14.34 1.75
C GLY A 477 43.29 14.66 2.24
N GLU A 478 42.40 15.08 1.35
CA GLU A 478 40.99 15.33 1.66
C GLU A 478 40.23 14.05 1.99
N ALA A 479 40.46 12.97 1.25
CA ALA A 479 39.83 11.67 1.51
C ALA A 479 40.27 11.09 2.87
N ALA A 480 41.57 11.02 3.13
CA ALA A 480 42.11 10.43 4.36
C ALA A 480 42.20 11.39 5.56
N GLY A 481 41.83 12.67 5.38
CA GLY A 481 41.92 13.69 6.43
C GLY A 481 43.36 13.97 6.90
N LEU A 482 44.32 13.86 5.98
CA LEU A 482 45.74 14.11 6.25
C LEU A 482 46.02 15.63 6.20
N PRO A 483 46.86 16.16 7.10
CA PRO A 483 47.34 17.54 7.02
C PRO A 483 48.11 17.76 5.70
N PRO A 484 47.98 18.95 5.05
CA PRO A 484 48.72 19.25 3.82
C PRO A 484 50.23 19.04 3.97
N GLU A 485 50.79 19.36 5.13
CA GLU A 485 52.23 19.23 5.40
C GLU A 485 52.70 17.77 5.37
N THR A 486 51.81 16.81 5.66
CA THR A 486 52.10 15.37 5.60
C THR A 486 52.24 14.91 4.14
N ILE A 487 51.41 15.44 3.24
CA ILE A 487 51.44 15.11 1.82
C ILE A 487 52.62 15.81 1.13
N GLU A 488 52.84 17.09 1.43
CA GLU A 488 53.98 17.87 0.89
C GLU A 488 55.35 17.28 1.30
N GLY A 489 55.39 16.55 2.41
CA GLY A 489 56.59 15.84 2.87
C GLY A 489 56.91 14.56 2.09
N LEU A 490 56.01 14.09 1.21
CA LEU A 490 56.23 12.90 0.37
C LEU A 490 56.94 13.29 -0.93
N ASP A 491 58.04 12.60 -1.27
CA ASP A 491 58.70 12.75 -2.57
C ASP A 491 57.94 11.98 -3.65
N LEU A 492 56.87 12.59 -4.17
CA LEU A 492 56.04 12.04 -5.26
C LEU A 492 56.53 12.45 -6.65
N ALA A 493 57.28 13.55 -6.76
CA ALA A 493 57.61 14.15 -8.06
C ALA A 493 58.57 13.32 -8.93
N ASN A 494 59.35 12.42 -8.31
CA ASN A 494 60.32 11.57 -9.01
C ASN A 494 59.89 10.09 -9.05
N LYS A 495 58.61 9.81 -8.86
CA LYS A 495 58.06 8.46 -8.71
C LYS A 495 57.23 8.05 -9.90
N ASN A 496 57.17 6.75 -10.17
CA ASN A 496 56.18 6.19 -11.08
C ASN A 496 54.83 5.99 -10.34
N PRO A 497 53.72 5.69 -11.06
CA PRO A 497 52.40 5.59 -10.44
C PRO A 497 52.32 4.53 -9.33
N ASP A 498 52.96 3.36 -9.53
CA ASP A 498 53.00 2.28 -8.52
C ASP A 498 53.75 2.73 -7.24
N GLU A 499 54.87 3.43 -7.41
CA GLU A 499 55.64 3.98 -6.28
C GLU A 499 54.87 5.12 -5.58
N MET A 500 54.12 5.94 -6.32
CA MET A 500 53.24 6.96 -5.74
C MET A 500 52.11 6.31 -4.94
N HIS A 501 51.47 5.29 -5.50
CA HIS A 501 50.46 4.48 -4.81
C HIS A 501 51.01 3.96 -3.48
N ASP A 502 52.13 3.26 -3.49
CA ASP A 502 52.70 2.65 -2.28
C ASP A 502 53.02 3.70 -1.20
N LEU A 503 53.59 4.85 -1.58
CA LEU A 503 53.90 5.92 -0.63
C LEU A 503 52.63 6.52 -0.01
N LEU A 504 51.62 6.80 -0.83
CA LEU A 504 50.35 7.36 -0.39
C LEU A 504 49.60 6.35 0.48
N TRP A 505 49.49 5.11 0.05
CA TRP A 505 48.80 4.05 0.78
C TRP A 505 49.44 3.77 2.14
N ASN A 506 50.77 3.64 2.20
CA ASN A 506 51.46 3.45 3.48
C ASN A 506 51.21 4.60 4.45
N THR A 507 51.13 5.84 3.94
CA THR A 507 50.83 7.02 4.76
C THR A 507 49.38 7.00 5.25
N VAL A 508 48.42 6.70 4.38
CA VAL A 508 46.98 6.60 4.69
C VAL A 508 46.71 5.49 5.69
N LYS A 509 47.34 4.31 5.50
CA LYS A 509 47.23 3.14 6.37
C LYS A 509 47.81 3.41 7.76
N ALA A 510 49.03 3.95 7.83
CA ALA A 510 49.67 4.27 9.11
C ALA A 510 48.80 5.21 9.96
N ARG A 511 48.15 6.19 9.31
CA ARG A 511 47.24 7.11 9.99
C ARG A 511 46.03 6.42 10.62
N TYR A 512 45.51 5.37 9.99
CA TYR A 512 44.41 4.59 10.57
C TYR A 512 44.90 3.71 11.72
N GLU A 513 46.07 3.07 11.56
CA GLU A 513 46.68 2.23 12.59
C GLU A 513 47.01 3.02 13.87
N GLU A 514 47.44 4.29 13.76
CA GLU A 514 47.60 5.21 14.90
C GLU A 514 46.30 5.37 15.71
N LYS A 515 45.16 5.43 15.01
CA LYS A 515 43.84 5.52 15.65
C LYS A 515 43.41 4.20 16.28
N GLU A 516 43.72 3.08 15.63
CA GLU A 516 43.47 1.74 16.21
C GLU A 516 44.22 1.58 17.54
N GLN A 517 45.43 2.13 17.67
CA GLN A 517 46.20 2.08 18.93
C GLN A 517 45.62 2.97 20.04
N ALA A 518 44.85 4.00 19.69
CA ALA A 518 44.30 4.97 20.64
C ALA A 518 42.93 4.56 21.22
N VAL A 519 42.31 3.49 20.71
CA VAL A 519 40.95 3.04 21.09
C VAL A 519 40.94 1.54 21.30
N GLU A 520 40.09 1.06 22.19
CA GLU A 520 39.80 -0.37 22.30
C GLU A 520 39.24 -0.93 20.97
N THR A 521 39.84 -2.02 20.49
CA THR A 521 39.51 -2.63 19.18
C THR A 521 38.03 -2.96 19.03
N GLU A 522 37.40 -3.57 20.05
CA GLU A 522 35.99 -3.97 19.98
C GLU A 522 35.06 -2.75 19.82
N VAL A 523 35.35 -1.67 20.55
CA VAL A 523 34.62 -0.41 20.45
C VAL A 523 34.79 0.20 19.07
N LEU A 524 36.01 0.19 18.53
CA LEU A 524 36.29 0.73 17.20
C LEU A 524 35.58 -0.07 16.09
N ARG A 525 35.63 -1.40 16.12
CA ARG A 525 34.91 -2.28 15.18
C ARG A 525 33.40 -2.05 15.20
N ARG A 526 32.82 -1.82 16.38
CA ARG A 526 31.40 -1.49 16.49
C ARG A 526 31.08 -0.13 15.89
N VAL A 527 31.90 0.88 16.19
CA VAL A 527 31.71 2.24 15.67
C VAL A 527 31.86 2.29 14.15
N GLU A 528 32.82 1.56 13.59
CA GLU A 528 32.98 1.37 12.14
C GLU A 528 31.66 0.88 11.51
N ARG A 529 31.12 -0.24 12.00
CA ARG A 529 29.86 -0.81 11.50
C ARG A 529 28.68 0.15 11.62
N ASP A 530 28.53 0.81 12.77
CA ASP A 530 27.44 1.77 13.00
C ASP A 530 27.51 2.95 12.01
N VAL A 531 28.71 3.49 11.76
CA VAL A 531 28.93 4.59 10.82
C VAL A 531 28.72 4.14 9.37
N MET A 532 29.28 2.99 8.99
CA MET A 532 29.11 2.40 7.65
C MET A 532 27.63 2.18 7.34
N LEU A 533 26.87 1.58 8.27
CA LEU A 533 25.43 1.38 8.13
C LEU A 533 24.66 2.70 7.99
N GLN A 534 25.03 3.73 8.77
CA GLN A 534 24.39 5.04 8.66
C GLN A 534 24.64 5.69 7.30
N ILE A 535 25.86 5.55 6.75
CA ILE A 535 26.23 6.08 5.44
C ILE A 535 25.45 5.36 4.33
N VAL A 536 25.46 4.02 4.34
CA VAL A 536 24.68 3.20 3.39
C VAL A 536 23.20 3.61 3.43
N ASP A 537 22.63 3.73 4.62
CA ASP A 537 21.23 4.10 4.80
C ASP A 537 20.89 5.49 4.29
N SER A 538 21.81 6.46 4.44
CA SER A 538 21.60 7.82 3.97
C SER A 538 21.67 7.86 2.45
N GLN A 539 22.74 7.31 1.86
CA GLN A 539 22.96 7.31 0.41
C GLN A 539 21.85 6.53 -0.31
N TRP A 540 21.40 5.40 0.27
CA TRP A 540 20.30 4.62 -0.30
C TRP A 540 18.97 5.38 -0.31
N LYS A 541 18.64 6.14 0.74
CA LYS A 541 17.41 6.96 0.77
C LYS A 541 17.44 8.06 -0.29
N ASP A 542 18.59 8.72 -0.44
CA ASP A 542 18.78 9.77 -1.45
C ASP A 542 18.70 9.19 -2.88
N HIS A 543 19.20 7.98 -3.06
CA HIS A 543 19.06 7.24 -4.32
C HIS A 543 17.62 6.84 -4.61
N LEU A 544 16.88 6.30 -3.64
CA LEU A 544 15.44 6.01 -3.79
C LEU A 544 14.64 7.24 -4.19
N TYR A 545 14.93 8.38 -3.56
CA TYR A 545 14.32 9.66 -3.93
C TYR A 545 14.64 10.06 -5.37
N SER A 546 15.90 9.94 -5.78
CA SER A 546 16.34 10.24 -7.15
C SER A 546 15.64 9.34 -8.18
N LEU A 547 15.39 8.08 -7.84
CA LEU A 547 14.74 7.11 -8.71
C LEU A 547 13.24 7.30 -8.85
N ASP A 548 12.58 7.77 -7.79
CA ASP A 548 11.17 8.16 -7.86
C ASP A 548 10.99 9.28 -8.91
N HIS A 549 11.82 10.32 -8.85
CA HIS A 549 11.85 11.41 -9.85
C HIS A 549 12.20 10.92 -11.26
N LEU A 550 13.21 10.05 -11.36
CA LEU A 550 13.60 9.47 -12.65
C LEU A 550 12.44 8.70 -13.29
N LYS A 551 11.75 7.87 -12.51
CA LYS A 551 10.63 7.05 -12.99
C LYS A 551 9.47 7.88 -13.53
N GLU A 552 9.23 9.05 -12.94
CA GLU A 552 8.16 9.95 -13.39
C GLU A 552 8.57 10.77 -14.62
N GLY A 553 9.83 11.24 -14.67
CA GLY A 553 10.35 12.03 -15.78
C GLY A 553 10.63 11.23 -17.06
N ILE A 554 10.97 9.95 -16.94
CA ILE A 554 11.46 9.14 -18.08
C ILE A 554 10.41 8.91 -19.17
N GLY A 555 9.12 8.98 -18.83
CA GLY A 555 8.02 8.83 -19.78
C GLY A 555 8.09 9.84 -20.94
N LEU A 556 8.63 11.03 -20.70
CA LEU A 556 8.80 12.08 -21.71
C LEU A 556 9.85 11.74 -22.77
N ARG A 557 10.75 10.77 -22.53
CA ARG A 557 11.71 10.30 -23.54
C ARG A 557 11.08 9.46 -24.65
N GLY A 558 9.87 8.94 -24.41
CA GLY A 558 9.09 8.25 -25.44
C GLY A 558 8.78 9.13 -26.66
N TYR A 559 8.72 10.46 -26.49
CA TYR A 559 8.54 11.41 -27.60
C TYR A 559 9.71 11.44 -28.58
N ALA A 560 10.91 11.01 -28.15
CA ALA A 560 12.10 10.90 -28.99
C ALA A 560 12.24 9.51 -29.65
N GLN A 561 11.17 8.71 -29.69
CA GLN A 561 11.17 7.33 -30.21
C GLN A 561 12.17 6.38 -29.54
N LYS A 562 12.60 6.72 -28.31
CA LYS A 562 13.40 5.84 -27.46
C LYS A 562 12.49 5.06 -26.51
N ASP A 563 12.84 3.82 -26.21
CA ASP A 563 12.14 3.00 -25.21
C ASP A 563 12.41 3.56 -23.79
N PRO A 564 11.38 4.05 -23.07
CA PRO A 564 11.57 4.62 -21.73
C PRO A 564 12.15 3.64 -20.71
N LEU A 565 11.86 2.33 -20.83
CA LEU A 565 12.37 1.32 -19.90
C LEU A 565 13.87 1.09 -20.09
N VAL A 566 14.35 1.13 -21.34
CA VAL A 566 15.79 1.00 -21.63
C VAL A 566 16.56 2.20 -21.12
N GLU A 567 16.02 3.40 -21.34
CA GLU A 567 16.62 4.64 -20.81
C GLU A 567 16.58 4.65 -19.28
N TYR A 568 15.46 4.26 -18.65
CA TYR A 568 15.35 4.10 -17.20
C TYR A 568 16.43 3.16 -16.64
N LYS A 569 16.62 1.99 -17.27
CA LYS A 569 17.65 1.02 -16.86
C LYS A 569 19.05 1.62 -16.90
N ARG A 570 19.38 2.31 -17.98
CA ARG A 570 20.71 2.92 -18.15
C ARG A 570 20.95 4.00 -17.10
N GLU A 571 20.01 4.93 -16.93
CA GLU A 571 20.18 6.06 -16.01
C GLU A 571 20.12 5.63 -14.55
N SER A 572 19.20 4.72 -14.21
CA SER A 572 19.11 4.13 -12.89
C SER A 572 20.41 3.42 -12.50
N PHE A 573 21.05 2.72 -13.44
CA PHE A 573 22.34 2.08 -13.21
C PHE A 573 23.47 3.09 -13.00
N SER A 574 23.54 4.15 -13.81
CA SER A 574 24.54 5.22 -13.59
C SER A 574 24.38 5.92 -12.24
N LEU A 575 23.14 6.24 -11.83
CA LEU A 575 22.87 6.78 -10.50
C LEU A 575 23.27 5.81 -9.39
N PHE A 576 23.05 4.51 -9.59
CA PHE A 576 23.42 3.47 -8.64
C PHE A 576 24.93 3.31 -8.49
N GLN A 577 25.69 3.33 -9.59
CA GLN A 577 27.16 3.33 -9.55
C GLN A 577 27.68 4.55 -8.81
N ALA A 578 27.20 5.74 -9.18
CA ALA A 578 27.59 6.98 -8.50
C ALA A 578 27.21 6.97 -7.00
N MET A 579 26.12 6.31 -6.61
CA MET A 579 25.76 6.11 -5.21
C MET A 579 26.76 5.19 -4.50
N LYS A 580 27.17 4.07 -5.11
CA LYS A 580 28.18 3.18 -4.54
C LYS A 580 29.51 3.89 -4.33
N ASP A 581 30.00 4.58 -5.36
CA ASP A 581 31.26 5.33 -5.28
C ASP A 581 31.22 6.36 -4.14
N ARG A 582 30.07 7.02 -3.94
CA ARG A 582 29.85 7.92 -2.80
C ARG A 582 29.81 7.19 -1.46
N ILE A 583 29.19 6.02 -1.38
CA ILE A 583 29.19 5.20 -0.15
C ILE A 583 30.63 4.89 0.24
N ASP A 584 31.44 4.38 -0.69
CA ASP A 584 32.81 3.95 -0.43
C ASP A 584 33.69 5.16 -0.03
N THR A 585 33.60 6.24 -0.80
CA THR A 585 34.31 7.49 -0.51
C THR A 585 33.93 8.06 0.85
N GLU A 586 32.65 8.11 1.19
CA GLU A 586 32.19 8.69 2.46
C GLU A 586 32.51 7.78 3.65
N MET A 587 32.49 6.45 3.49
CA MET A 587 32.94 5.51 4.53
C MET A 587 34.38 5.79 4.93
N VAL A 588 35.30 5.83 3.95
CA VAL A 588 36.72 6.11 4.18
C VAL A 588 36.88 7.51 4.77
N ARG A 589 36.28 8.52 4.14
CA ARG A 589 36.38 9.91 4.59
C ARG A 589 35.92 10.13 6.02
N TYR A 590 34.74 9.64 6.38
CA TYR A 590 34.22 9.80 7.74
C TYR A 590 35.03 9.01 8.76
N LEU A 591 35.36 7.77 8.46
CA LEU A 591 36.06 6.91 9.42
C LEU A 591 37.51 7.36 9.60
N TRP A 592 38.22 7.82 8.58
CA TRP A 592 39.56 8.39 8.72
C TRP A 592 39.57 9.68 9.55
N ARG A 593 38.56 10.54 9.40
CA ARG A 593 38.45 11.81 10.14
C ARG A 593 37.88 11.66 11.55
N LEU A 594 37.23 10.54 11.86
CA LEU A 594 36.66 10.27 13.17
C LEU A 594 37.74 10.34 14.25
N ARG A 595 37.57 11.27 15.21
CA ARG A 595 38.44 11.37 16.39
C ARG A 595 37.74 10.75 17.60
N PRO A 596 38.23 9.60 18.09
CA PRO A 596 37.69 9.01 19.30
C PRO A 596 38.05 9.88 20.51
N VAL A 597 37.03 10.35 21.23
CA VAL A 597 37.23 11.06 22.51
C VAL A 597 37.14 10.02 23.62
N VAL A 598 38.28 9.49 24.05
CA VAL A 598 38.36 8.66 25.25
C VAL A 598 38.16 9.60 26.45
N ARG A 599 37.03 9.48 27.14
CA ARG A 599 36.82 10.17 28.42
C ARG A 599 37.48 9.32 29.50
N ASP A 600 38.43 9.91 30.21
CA ASP A 600 39.00 9.31 31.42
C ASP A 600 37.91 9.33 32.51
N ASP A 601 37.48 8.15 32.97
CA ASP A 601 36.40 7.99 33.94
C ASP A 601 36.85 8.42 35.35
N GLY A 602 36.78 9.72 35.62
CA GLY A 602 36.78 10.31 36.96
C GLY A 602 35.46 10.99 37.36
N THR A 603 34.53 11.15 36.42
CA THR A 603 33.22 11.75 36.69
C THR A 603 32.14 10.91 36.04
N ALA A 604 31.33 10.26 36.89
CA ALA A 604 30.18 9.46 36.49
C ALA A 604 29.41 10.12 35.33
N ALA A 605 29.50 9.50 34.16
CA ALA A 605 28.71 9.90 33.01
C ALA A 605 27.22 9.75 33.37
N SER A 606 26.46 10.83 33.26
CA SER A 606 25.01 10.74 33.23
C SER A 606 24.64 9.81 32.06
N ALA A 607 23.91 8.75 32.38
CA ALA A 607 23.42 7.78 31.40
C ALA A 607 22.83 8.54 30.19
N PRO A 608 23.12 8.12 28.94
CA PRO A 608 22.61 8.81 27.77
C PRO A 608 21.09 8.85 27.89
N VAL A 609 20.52 10.05 27.83
CA VAL A 609 19.08 10.22 27.66
C VAL A 609 18.73 9.45 26.41
N ARG A 610 18.13 8.28 26.59
CA ARG A 610 17.58 7.44 25.52
C ARG A 610 16.62 8.35 24.77
N ARG A 611 17.06 8.96 23.66
CA ARG A 611 16.16 9.65 22.73
C ARG A 611 15.13 8.60 22.37
N GLN A 612 13.92 8.76 22.90
CA GLN A 612 12.79 7.93 22.49
C GLN A 612 12.72 8.10 20.97
N ARG A 613 13.11 7.06 20.24
CA ARG A 613 12.82 6.97 18.81
C ARG A 613 11.31 7.19 18.72
N ALA A 614 10.90 8.23 17.99
CA ALA A 614 9.49 8.34 17.62
C ALA A 614 9.10 6.99 16.99
N PRO A 615 8.03 6.33 17.45
CA PRO A 615 7.64 5.06 16.86
C PRO A 615 7.43 5.30 15.37
N MET A 616 8.11 4.49 14.54
CA MET A 616 7.74 4.41 13.13
C MET A 616 6.29 3.95 13.09
N THR A 617 5.40 4.83 12.67
CA THR A 617 4.02 4.47 12.37
C THR A 617 4.04 3.66 11.09
N LEU A 618 4.03 2.33 11.22
CA LEU A 618 3.56 1.46 10.14
C LEU A 618 2.10 1.84 9.90
N ASN A 619 1.80 2.44 8.75
CA ASN A 619 0.43 2.53 8.28
C ASN A 619 -0.01 1.13 7.85
N ASP A 620 -0.56 0.38 8.79
CA ASP A 620 -1.29 -0.85 8.52
C ASP A 620 -2.71 -0.48 8.07
N PRO A 621 -3.10 -0.73 6.80
CA PRO A 621 -4.44 -0.44 6.30
C PRO A 621 -5.56 -1.19 7.04
N SER A 622 -5.23 -2.24 7.80
CA SER A 622 -6.19 -3.04 8.57
C SER A 622 -6.50 -2.48 9.96
N THR A 623 -5.67 -1.58 10.49
CA THR A 623 -5.92 -0.94 11.77
C THR A 623 -6.61 0.40 11.55
N GLY A 624 -7.91 0.49 11.87
CA GLY A 624 -8.72 1.71 11.71
C GLY A 624 -8.32 2.90 12.60
N ALA A 625 -7.08 2.94 13.11
CA ALA A 625 -6.55 3.99 13.95
C ALA A 625 -5.71 4.97 13.12
N SER A 626 -6.35 6.06 12.69
CA SER A 626 -5.64 7.22 12.16
C SER A 626 -4.68 7.79 13.21
N ALA A 627 -3.38 7.86 12.88
CA ALA A 627 -2.32 8.37 13.76
C ALA A 627 -2.36 9.91 13.99
N PHE A 628 -3.42 10.60 13.56
CA PHE A 628 -3.57 12.06 13.77
C PHE A 628 -4.20 12.44 15.12
N ALA A 629 -4.48 11.49 16.01
CA ALA A 629 -4.99 11.76 17.35
C ALA A 629 -3.86 11.91 18.39
N GLY A 630 -3.01 12.94 18.27
CA GLY A 630 -1.93 13.13 19.24
C GLY A 630 -1.15 14.44 19.12
N GLY A 631 -1.79 15.59 19.40
CA GLY A 631 -1.06 16.85 19.51
C GLY A 631 -1.89 18.13 19.44
N GLY A 632 -3.01 18.21 20.17
CA GLY A 632 -3.81 19.44 20.24
C GLY A 632 -4.55 19.53 21.58
N ARG A 633 -4.43 20.67 22.25
CA ARG A 633 -5.08 20.99 23.53
C ARG A 633 -6.57 20.59 23.51
N ARG A 634 -7.02 19.97 24.61
CA ARG A 634 -8.39 19.53 24.90
C ARG A 634 -9.46 20.56 24.50
N ALA A 635 -10.23 20.24 23.47
CA ALA A 635 -11.61 20.73 23.28
C ALA A 635 -12.56 19.53 23.40
N ALA A 636 -13.67 19.70 24.12
CA ALA A 636 -14.62 18.63 24.43
C ALA A 636 -15.44 18.21 23.18
N PRO A 637 -15.82 16.92 23.06
CA PRO A 637 -16.54 16.40 21.90
C PRO A 637 -18.02 16.83 21.92
N ARG A 638 -18.53 17.25 20.75
CA ARG A 638 -19.97 17.36 20.46
C ARG A 638 -20.40 16.15 19.62
N PRO A 639 -21.60 15.58 19.84
CA PRO A 639 -22.12 14.50 19.01
C PRO A 639 -22.62 15.05 17.67
N ALA A 640 -22.33 14.32 16.59
CA ALA A 640 -22.98 14.52 15.30
C ALA A 640 -24.38 13.89 15.32
N ARG A 641 -25.39 14.64 14.88
CA ARG A 641 -26.67 14.08 14.42
C ARG A 641 -27.02 14.62 13.03
N SER A 642 -27.57 13.68 12.28
CA SER A 642 -28.17 13.68 10.94
C SER A 642 -29.08 14.86 10.55
N GLY A 643 -28.97 15.26 9.28
CA GLY A 643 -30.08 15.48 8.34
C GLY A 643 -30.89 16.79 8.40
N GLY A 644 -30.90 17.51 7.27
CA GLY A 644 -32.11 18.05 6.62
C GLY A 644 -32.82 19.29 7.20
N ASP A 645 -32.89 20.31 6.33
CA ASP A 645 -33.89 21.39 6.18
C ASP A 645 -34.04 22.54 7.20
N ASP A 646 -34.29 23.71 6.61
CA ASP A 646 -34.30 25.07 7.11
C ASP A 646 -35.30 25.37 8.23
N ALA A 647 -34.85 26.00 9.32
CA ALA A 647 -35.59 27.03 10.06
C ALA A 647 -34.68 27.78 11.06
N ALA A 648 -34.76 29.12 11.08
CA ALA A 648 -34.00 29.98 12.00
C ALA A 648 -34.49 29.85 13.45
N VAL A 649 -33.60 29.51 14.39
CA VAL A 649 -33.91 29.41 15.83
C VAL A 649 -33.32 30.58 16.61
N ARG A 650 -34.18 31.36 17.27
CA ARG A 650 -33.81 32.39 18.28
C ARG A 650 -33.28 31.71 19.56
N THR A 651 -32.13 32.17 20.04
CA THR A 651 -31.52 31.74 21.31
C THR A 651 -32.16 32.44 22.52
N VAL A 652 -32.66 31.66 23.48
CA VAL A 652 -33.10 32.13 24.80
C VAL A 652 -31.89 32.16 25.74
N ARG A 653 -31.56 33.33 26.31
CA ARG A 653 -30.60 33.47 27.43
C ARG A 653 -31.28 33.07 28.73
N ARG A 654 -30.59 32.30 29.59
CA ARG A 654 -31.04 32.02 30.97
C ARG A 654 -30.51 33.10 31.92
N ASP A 655 -31.36 33.55 32.83
CA ASP A 655 -31.09 34.63 33.79
C ASP A 655 -30.41 34.17 35.10
N THR A 656 -30.10 32.88 35.26
CA THR A 656 -29.46 32.37 36.49
C THR A 656 -28.16 31.59 36.24
N PRO A 657 -27.13 31.78 37.09
CA PRO A 657 -25.86 31.07 36.97
C PRO A 657 -26.03 29.55 37.14
N LYS A 658 -25.24 28.78 36.39
CA LYS A 658 -25.24 27.31 36.45
C LYS A 658 -24.64 26.83 37.78
N VAL A 659 -25.45 26.18 38.62
CA VAL A 659 -25.01 25.60 39.90
C VAL A 659 -23.91 24.56 39.69
N GLY A 660 -22.82 24.68 40.43
CA GLY A 660 -21.65 23.82 40.36
C GLY A 660 -21.90 22.42 40.94
N ARG A 661 -21.26 21.39 40.37
CA ARG A 661 -21.46 19.97 40.75
C ARG A 661 -21.24 19.67 42.25
N ASN A 662 -20.38 20.46 42.93
CA ASN A 662 -20.06 20.31 44.35
C ASN A 662 -20.79 21.32 45.26
N GLU A 663 -21.61 22.21 44.71
CA GLU A 663 -22.38 23.19 45.46
C GLU A 663 -23.66 22.57 46.06
N PRO A 664 -24.26 23.21 47.09
CA PRO A 664 -25.54 22.77 47.65
C PRO A 664 -26.62 22.68 46.56
N CYS A 665 -27.36 21.59 46.56
CA CYS A 665 -28.41 21.39 45.58
C CYS A 665 -29.56 22.39 45.82
N PRO A 666 -30.01 23.14 44.79
CA PRO A 666 -31.02 24.19 44.94
C PRO A 666 -32.43 23.67 45.30
N CYS A 667 -32.62 22.35 45.33
CA CYS A 667 -33.85 21.72 45.80
C CYS A 667 -34.01 21.73 47.33
N GLY A 668 -33.07 22.34 48.09
CA GLY A 668 -33.14 22.46 49.54
C GLY A 668 -32.79 21.18 50.32
N SER A 669 -32.28 20.14 49.66
CA SER A 669 -32.01 18.83 50.29
C SER A 669 -30.79 18.78 51.21
N GLY A 670 -30.03 19.88 51.33
CA GLY A 670 -28.78 19.96 52.11
C GLY A 670 -27.59 19.17 51.53
N LYS A 671 -27.79 18.38 50.46
CA LYS A 671 -26.75 17.58 49.80
C LYS A 671 -26.09 18.34 48.64
N LYS A 672 -24.85 17.99 48.30
CA LYS A 672 -24.17 18.53 47.08
C LYS A 672 -24.90 18.09 45.81
N TYR A 673 -24.97 18.94 44.79
CA TYR A 673 -25.73 18.69 43.55
C TYR A 673 -25.45 17.32 42.93
N LYS A 674 -24.17 16.92 42.82
CA LYS A 674 -23.76 15.60 42.30
C LYS A 674 -24.30 14.38 43.04
N LYS A 675 -24.70 14.54 44.31
CA LYS A 675 -25.26 13.45 45.14
C LYS A 675 -26.78 13.54 45.26
N CYS A 676 -27.41 14.42 44.49
CA CYS A 676 -28.86 14.62 44.50
C CYS A 676 -29.41 14.64 43.07
N HIS A 677 -29.41 15.79 42.40
CA HIS A 677 -29.95 15.94 41.05
C HIS A 677 -28.89 15.86 39.93
N GLY A 678 -27.62 15.66 40.29
CA GLY A 678 -26.49 15.54 39.37
C GLY A 678 -25.88 14.13 39.28
N ALA A 679 -26.64 13.11 39.67
CA ALA A 679 -26.31 11.69 39.50
C ALA A 679 -26.55 11.25 38.06
#